data_AF-A0AAV8ZL59-F1
#
_entry.id   AF-A0AAV8ZL59-F1
#
_cell.length_a   1.000
_cell.length_b   1.000
_cell.length_c   1.000
_cell.angle_alpha   90.00
_cell.angle_beta   90.00
_cell.angle_gamma   90.00
#
_symmetry.space_group_name_H-M   'P 1'
#
loop_
_entity.id
_entity.type
_entity.pdbx_description
1 polymer ?
#
loop_
_entity_poly.entity_id
_entity_poly.type
_entity_poly.pdbx_seq_one_letter_code
_entity_poly.pdbx_strand_id
1 'polypeptide(L)'
;AELLKLKLERAATLVDCLSGERQRWEDTVTDLDRRFDFLPGDCLLATAFVSYLGPFVTNYREDMMSIWQAEAVNLEVVYSRDFNVINFLSDPTTIREWNIQGLPADSFSTENGIIVTHGSRWPLVIDPQCQAQKWIKAMEAKNHLEVIDLGMKGYMGVVEKAVLMGLPVLLQNILETIDPSLNPVLGKAIVKQGGMNLIKLDDKMVTYNDNFKFFITTKLTNPHYPPEISTKTTLVNFAVKEQGLEAQLLGIVVRKEKPQLEEQKDLLVTTIAKGKRTLLELESELLRLLNETRGSLLEDAELFNTLQTSKAISEAVKKSLEVSEKTEVQIDTAREGYRPCAKRAAILFFVLNDMGRIDPMYQFALDSYILLFINSINRSPKAVHLNERIAALNEYHTYSVYNSNIFLLAWLNELAWDNVTELDKLPGFHGVIDSFEQYARDWYNWYINTEPESLPLIGEWEGVCNEFQKMLFVRSLRQDRVSFSITNFIVNQLGPQFVEPPVLDIKAVLEESVPQTPLIFVLSPGVDPTGALIQLAEVSDMTSNFQSISLGQGQAPIATKLIQTGAKEGHWVFLANCHLSLSWMPKLDKIIELLQSGEVHSKFRIWLSSSPAPEFPISILQAGIKMTTEPPKVLYFGLKANLKRLYQLITEDQFVSCQYPEKYKKLLFGLCFFHSILLERKKFQQLGWNVVYSFNDSDFLVSENLLTIYLNEYQDTPWDALKYLIAGVSYGGHVTDDWDRRLLGTYINQYFCEDALNVAYFRYPHIIL
;
A
#
# COMPACT_ATOMS: atom_id res chain seq x y z
N ALA A 1 82.02 -7.59 48.70
CA ALA A 1 81.20 -6.61 49.43
C ALA A 1 80.17 -5.94 48.52
N GLU A 2 80.56 -5.31 47.40
CA GLU A 2 79.62 -4.65 46.46
C GLU A 2 78.60 -5.61 45.83
N LEU A 3 79.01 -6.81 45.40
CA LEU A 3 78.09 -7.81 44.86
C LEU A 3 77.01 -8.24 45.88
N LEU A 4 77.39 -8.32 47.16
CA LEU A 4 76.46 -8.68 48.24
C LEU A 4 75.48 -7.54 48.50
N LYS A 5 75.95 -6.28 48.47
CA LYS A 5 75.12 -5.07 48.57
C LYS A 5 74.10 -5.00 47.44
N LEU A 6 74.53 -5.25 46.20
CA LEU A 6 73.65 -5.28 45.02
C LEU A 6 72.59 -6.40 45.12
N LYS A 7 72.99 -7.60 45.57
CA LYS A 7 72.04 -8.70 45.79
C LYS A 7 71.01 -8.37 46.89
N LEU A 8 71.43 -7.65 47.94
CA LEU A 8 70.56 -7.23 49.04
C LEU A 8 69.57 -6.13 48.61
N GLU A 9 70.04 -5.16 47.81
CA GLU A 9 69.19 -4.12 47.22
C GLU A 9 68.16 -4.70 46.24
N ARG A 10 68.58 -5.64 45.38
CA ARG A 10 67.65 -6.37 44.48
C ARG A 10 66.65 -7.22 45.26
N ALA A 11 67.08 -7.92 46.31
CA ALA A 11 66.18 -8.71 47.15
C ALA A 11 65.13 -7.85 47.87
N ALA A 12 65.54 -6.72 48.47
CA ALA A 12 64.62 -5.80 49.12
C ALA A 12 63.58 -5.24 48.14
N THR A 13 64.03 -4.86 46.94
CA THR A 13 63.16 -4.30 45.90
C THR A 13 62.21 -5.36 45.31
N LEU A 14 62.68 -6.59 45.12
CA LEU A 14 61.86 -7.70 44.63
C LEU A 14 60.76 -8.07 45.64
N VAL A 15 61.09 -8.10 46.93
CA VAL A 15 60.12 -8.32 48.01
C VAL A 15 59.10 -7.17 48.05
N ASP A 16 59.53 -5.92 47.91
CA ASP A 16 58.60 -4.78 47.85
C ASP A 16 57.69 -4.83 46.60
N CYS A 17 58.21 -5.25 45.44
CA CYS A 17 57.42 -5.41 44.23
C CYS A 17 56.37 -6.52 44.37
N LEU A 18 56.78 -7.69 44.88
CA LEU A 18 55.92 -8.86 44.99
C LEU A 18 55.00 -8.84 46.22
N SER A 19 55.32 -8.09 47.27
CA SER A 19 54.47 -8.00 48.48
C SER A 19 53.12 -7.36 48.20
N GLY A 20 53.09 -6.31 47.36
CA GLY A 20 51.84 -5.67 46.93
C GLY A 20 50.99 -6.58 46.01
N GLU A 21 51.63 -7.34 45.13
CA GLU A 21 50.96 -8.33 44.28
C GLU A 21 50.44 -9.51 45.12
N ARG A 22 51.22 -9.98 46.08
CA ARG A 22 50.80 -11.02 47.03
C ARG A 22 49.55 -10.61 47.80
N GLN A 23 49.54 -9.41 48.40
CA GLN A 23 48.36 -8.93 49.12
C GLN A 23 47.15 -8.88 48.20
N ARG A 24 47.33 -8.39 46.95
CA ARG A 24 46.26 -8.35 45.96
C ARG A 24 45.76 -9.75 45.62
N TRP A 25 46.64 -10.73 45.42
CA TRP A 25 46.24 -12.11 45.16
C TRP A 25 45.53 -12.73 46.36
N GLU A 26 45.98 -12.48 47.59
CA GLU A 26 45.30 -12.91 48.81
C GLU A 26 43.89 -12.28 48.89
N ASP A 27 43.75 -10.99 48.57
CA ASP A 27 42.46 -10.29 48.52
C ASP A 27 41.55 -10.84 47.40
N THR A 28 42.09 -11.07 46.19
CA THR A 28 41.38 -11.63 45.04
C THR A 28 40.93 -13.06 45.30
N VAL A 29 41.78 -13.90 45.90
CA VAL A 29 41.41 -15.28 46.29
C VAL A 29 40.30 -15.23 47.33
N THR A 30 40.40 -14.35 48.33
CA THR A 30 39.34 -14.18 49.33
C THR A 30 38.01 -13.72 48.70
N ASP A 31 38.06 -12.82 47.70
CA ASP A 31 36.86 -12.40 46.96
C ASP A 31 36.29 -13.53 46.09
N LEU A 32 37.15 -14.27 45.40
CA LEU A 32 36.75 -15.41 44.57
C LEU A 32 36.16 -16.54 45.40
N ASP A 33 36.73 -16.85 46.56
CA ASP A 33 36.18 -17.86 47.49
C ASP A 33 34.77 -17.46 47.94
N ARG A 34 34.57 -16.19 48.31
CA ARG A 34 33.23 -15.67 48.65
C ARG A 34 32.25 -15.77 47.48
N ARG A 35 32.67 -15.38 46.27
CA ARG A 35 31.82 -15.49 45.07
C ARG A 35 31.54 -16.94 44.70
N PHE A 36 32.48 -17.85 44.95
CA PHE A 36 32.31 -19.27 44.71
C PHE A 36 31.22 -19.86 45.60
N ASP A 37 31.15 -19.43 46.86
CA ASP A 37 30.08 -19.81 47.79
C ASP A 37 28.70 -19.30 47.33
N PHE A 38 28.64 -18.13 46.69
CA PHE A 38 27.41 -17.52 46.16
C PHE A 38 26.99 -18.05 44.79
N LEU A 39 27.91 -18.67 44.06
CA LEU A 39 27.74 -19.10 42.67
C LEU A 39 26.51 -19.99 42.45
N PRO A 40 26.16 -20.95 43.32
CA PRO A 40 24.95 -21.76 43.11
C PRO A 40 23.66 -20.92 43.09
N GLY A 41 23.54 -19.94 43.99
CA GLY A 41 22.39 -19.04 44.05
C GLY A 41 22.35 -18.06 42.88
N ASP A 42 23.50 -17.47 42.53
CA ASP A 42 23.62 -16.57 41.38
C ASP A 42 23.27 -17.28 40.06
N CYS A 43 23.77 -18.51 39.87
CA CYS A 43 23.43 -19.36 38.72
C CYS A 43 21.95 -19.73 38.69
N LEU A 44 21.34 -20.04 39.84
CA LEU A 44 19.91 -20.35 39.93
C LEU A 44 19.06 -19.16 39.45
N LEU A 45 19.34 -17.97 39.98
CA LEU A 45 18.65 -16.74 39.62
C LEU A 45 18.85 -16.38 38.13
N ALA A 46 20.10 -16.43 37.64
CA ALA A 46 20.41 -16.17 36.24
C ALA A 46 19.70 -17.15 35.29
N THR A 47 19.71 -18.44 35.62
CA THR A 47 19.06 -19.48 34.80
C THR A 47 17.54 -19.33 34.81
N ALA A 48 16.94 -19.00 35.97
CA ALA A 48 15.51 -18.72 36.07
C ALA A 48 15.13 -17.51 35.21
N PHE A 49 15.93 -16.44 35.25
CA PHE A 49 15.73 -15.26 34.42
C PHE A 49 15.73 -15.59 32.93
N VAL A 50 16.78 -16.23 32.43
CA VAL A 50 16.92 -16.57 30.99
C VAL A 50 15.84 -17.55 30.52
N SER A 51 15.40 -18.45 31.39
CA SER A 51 14.44 -19.50 31.02
C SER A 51 12.99 -19.03 31.00
N TYR A 52 12.60 -18.14 31.94
CA TYR A 52 11.19 -17.83 32.19
C TYR A 52 10.82 -16.36 31.98
N LEU A 53 11.76 -15.42 32.11
CA LEU A 53 11.43 -13.99 32.13
C LEU A 53 11.40 -13.31 30.75
N GLY A 54 11.78 -14.03 29.69
CA GLY A 54 11.78 -13.53 28.31
C GLY A 54 10.48 -12.87 27.83
N PRO A 55 9.28 -13.45 28.06
CA PRO A 55 8.03 -12.86 27.58
C PRO A 55 7.58 -11.60 28.33
N PHE A 56 8.11 -11.39 29.53
CA PHE A 56 7.59 -10.41 30.47
C PHE A 56 8.31 -9.05 30.36
N VAL A 57 7.62 -8.00 30.79
CA VAL A 57 8.11 -6.62 30.83
C VAL A 57 8.94 -6.34 32.09
N THR A 58 9.78 -5.31 32.06
CA THR A 58 10.71 -4.94 33.15
C THR A 58 10.11 -5.02 34.55
N ASN A 59 9.01 -4.32 34.82
CA ASN A 59 8.39 -4.31 36.17
C ASN A 59 8.05 -5.72 36.67
N TYR A 60 7.51 -6.57 35.79
CA TYR A 60 7.19 -7.95 36.15
C TYR A 60 8.45 -8.79 36.37
N ARG A 61 9.52 -8.54 35.60
CA ARG A 61 10.82 -9.19 35.82
C ARG A 61 11.39 -8.82 37.18
N GLU A 62 11.36 -7.54 37.54
CA GLU A 62 11.82 -7.03 38.84
C GLU A 62 11.02 -7.61 40.01
N ASP A 63 9.69 -7.65 39.89
CA ASP A 63 8.80 -8.25 40.89
C ASP A 63 9.10 -9.75 41.08
N MET A 64 9.21 -10.50 39.98
CA MET A 64 9.53 -11.94 40.03
C MET A 64 10.93 -12.20 40.59
N MET A 65 11.93 -11.42 40.19
CA MET A 65 13.28 -11.52 40.72
C MET A 65 13.31 -11.25 42.23
N SER A 66 12.56 -10.25 42.70
CA SER A 66 12.44 -9.94 44.12
C SER A 66 11.81 -11.09 44.91
N ILE A 67 10.78 -11.74 44.34
CA ILE A 67 10.14 -12.93 44.93
C ILE A 67 11.13 -14.09 44.98
N TRP A 68 11.86 -14.37 43.89
CA TRP A 68 12.82 -15.47 43.84
C TRP A 68 14.02 -15.25 44.76
N GLN A 69 14.49 -14.00 44.88
CA GLN A 69 15.53 -13.63 45.82
C GLN A 69 15.09 -13.82 47.27
N ALA A 70 13.86 -13.41 47.61
CA ALA A 70 13.30 -13.64 48.94
C ALA A 70 13.16 -15.13 49.25
N GLU A 71 12.72 -15.93 48.27
CA GLU A 71 12.58 -17.38 48.44
C GLU A 71 13.93 -18.10 48.53
N ALA A 72 14.94 -17.64 47.78
CA ALA A 72 16.30 -18.12 47.93
C ALA A 72 16.82 -17.90 49.36
N VAL A 73 16.54 -16.73 49.96
CA VAL A 73 16.85 -16.47 51.38
C VAL A 73 16.08 -17.43 52.31
N ASN A 74 14.79 -17.64 52.07
CA ASN A 74 13.95 -18.54 52.89
C ASN A 74 14.45 -19.99 52.87
N LEU A 75 14.98 -20.43 51.72
CA LEU A 75 15.54 -21.77 51.51
C LEU A 75 17.03 -21.86 51.85
N GLU A 76 17.60 -20.81 52.47
CA GLU A 76 19.01 -20.74 52.87
C GLU A 76 20.00 -20.90 51.69
N VAL A 77 19.57 -20.56 50.48
CA VAL A 77 20.43 -20.51 49.30
C VAL A 77 21.17 -19.18 49.28
N VAL A 78 22.49 -19.25 49.38
CA VAL A 78 23.35 -18.06 49.42
C VAL A 78 23.56 -17.52 48.00
N TYR A 79 23.46 -16.20 47.84
CA TYR A 79 23.67 -15.49 46.58
C TYR A 79 24.27 -14.10 46.84
N SER A 80 24.76 -13.45 45.79
CA SER A 80 25.38 -12.13 45.87
C SER A 80 24.33 -11.04 46.12
N ARG A 81 24.50 -10.19 47.15
CA ARG A 81 23.50 -9.15 47.50
C ARG A 81 23.31 -8.09 46.42
N ASP A 82 24.34 -7.87 45.62
CA ASP A 82 24.40 -6.95 44.48
C ASP A 82 24.21 -7.68 43.14
N PHE A 83 23.61 -8.89 43.16
CA PHE A 83 23.40 -9.69 41.96
C PHE A 83 22.64 -8.91 40.88
N ASN A 84 23.25 -8.83 39.69
CA ASN A 84 22.69 -8.23 38.50
C ASN A 84 22.93 -9.16 37.30
N VAL A 85 21.85 -9.57 36.65
CA VAL A 85 21.89 -10.53 35.53
C VAL A 85 22.75 -10.02 34.36
N ILE A 86 22.70 -8.71 34.08
CA ILE A 86 23.46 -8.10 32.97
C ILE A 86 24.95 -8.25 33.22
N ASN A 87 25.42 -7.88 34.42
CA ASN A 87 26.84 -7.96 34.78
C ASN A 87 27.33 -9.40 34.96
N PHE A 88 26.43 -10.32 35.32
CA PHE A 88 26.77 -11.73 35.54
C PHE A 88 26.90 -12.52 34.23
N LEU A 89 26.01 -12.27 33.25
CA LEU A 89 25.98 -13.00 31.97
C LEU A 89 26.62 -12.25 30.80
N SER A 90 27.05 -11.01 30.99
CA SER A 90 27.63 -10.21 29.90
C SER A 90 28.67 -9.24 30.41
N ASP A 91 29.66 -8.99 29.56
CA ASP A 91 30.66 -7.97 29.79
C ASP A 91 30.31 -6.67 29.02
N PRO A 92 30.78 -5.50 29.49
CA PRO A 92 30.48 -4.23 28.84
C PRO A 92 30.93 -4.11 27.38
N THR A 93 31.94 -4.88 26.95
CA THR A 93 32.41 -4.83 25.55
C THR A 93 31.45 -5.55 24.61
N THR A 94 30.91 -6.69 25.03
CA THR A 94 29.87 -7.41 24.29
C THR A 94 28.60 -6.57 24.15
N ILE A 95 28.14 -5.94 25.25
CA ILE A 95 26.97 -5.06 25.23
C ILE A 95 27.19 -3.88 24.27
N ARG A 96 28.40 -3.31 24.27
CA ARG A 96 28.76 -2.24 23.34
C ARG A 96 28.73 -2.69 21.88
N GLU A 97 29.26 -3.88 21.57
CA GLU A 97 29.20 -4.43 20.21
C GLU A 97 27.74 -4.62 19.76
N TRP A 98 26.86 -5.09 20.64
CA TRP A 98 25.42 -5.14 20.35
C TRP A 98 24.81 -3.76 20.08
N ASN A 99 25.19 -2.75 20.87
CA ASN A 99 24.73 -1.38 20.66
C ASN A 99 25.18 -0.82 19.30
N ILE A 100 26.42 -1.11 18.88
CA ILE A 100 26.93 -0.75 17.55
C ILE A 100 26.15 -1.46 16.45
N GLN A 101 25.75 -2.71 16.70
CA GLN A 101 24.91 -3.52 15.81
C GLN A 101 23.42 -3.13 15.84
N GLY A 102 23.05 -2.08 16.60
CA GLY A 102 21.71 -1.51 16.60
C GLY A 102 20.79 -2.03 17.70
N LEU A 103 21.30 -2.79 18.69
CA LEU A 103 20.55 -3.05 19.91
C LEU A 103 20.40 -1.74 20.72
N PRO A 104 19.22 -1.43 21.24
CA PRO A 104 19.07 -0.32 22.17
C PRO A 104 19.89 -0.49 23.44
N ALA A 105 20.47 0.61 23.93
CA ALA A 105 21.31 0.62 25.14
C ALA A 105 20.52 0.63 26.46
N ASP A 106 19.21 0.40 26.43
CA ASP A 106 18.38 0.28 27.62
C ASP A 106 18.53 -1.10 28.29
N SER A 107 18.24 -1.18 29.59
CA SER A 107 18.38 -2.42 30.38
C SER A 107 17.51 -3.55 29.84
N PHE A 108 16.26 -3.25 29.46
CA PHE A 108 15.31 -4.22 28.94
C PHE A 108 15.79 -4.87 27.64
N SER A 109 16.29 -4.05 26.71
CA SER A 109 16.86 -4.51 25.44
C SER A 109 18.16 -5.29 25.65
N THR A 110 18.99 -4.88 26.60
CA THR A 110 20.22 -5.60 26.99
C THR A 110 19.88 -6.97 27.58
N GLU A 111 18.93 -7.04 28.52
CA GLU A 111 18.40 -8.30 29.06
C GLU A 111 17.85 -9.21 27.97
N ASN A 112 17.08 -8.65 27.03
CA ASN A 112 16.57 -9.41 25.90
C ASN A 112 17.70 -9.94 25.01
N GLY A 113 18.75 -9.14 24.79
CA GLY A 113 19.96 -9.56 24.08
C GLY A 113 20.65 -10.74 24.75
N ILE A 114 20.71 -10.74 26.09
CA ILE A 114 21.21 -11.86 26.89
C ILE A 114 20.35 -13.11 26.67
N ILE A 115 19.03 -12.99 26.74
CA ILE A 115 18.12 -14.13 26.56
C ILE A 115 18.24 -14.72 25.14
N VAL A 116 18.36 -13.86 24.12
CA VAL A 116 18.52 -14.27 22.72
C VAL A 116 19.85 -15.00 22.48
N THR A 117 20.92 -14.58 23.17
CA THR A 117 22.29 -15.10 22.94
C THR A 117 22.65 -16.29 23.84
N HIS A 118 22.18 -16.30 25.08
CA HIS A 118 22.49 -17.33 26.08
C HIS A 118 21.35 -18.34 26.31
N GLY A 119 20.20 -18.14 25.67
CA GLY A 119 19.06 -19.05 25.75
C GLY A 119 19.39 -20.45 25.23
N SER A 120 19.00 -21.48 25.98
CA SER A 120 19.21 -22.88 25.59
C SER A 120 18.30 -23.33 24.45
N ARG A 121 17.10 -22.76 24.34
CA ARG A 121 16.15 -22.97 23.24
C ARG A 121 16.20 -21.82 22.26
N TRP A 122 15.76 -22.06 21.03
CA TRP A 122 15.76 -21.03 19.99
C TRP A 122 14.82 -19.88 20.36
N PRO A 123 15.26 -18.62 20.25
CA PRO A 123 14.45 -17.47 20.61
C PRO A 123 13.35 -17.22 19.56
N LEU A 124 12.12 -17.11 20.04
CA LEU A 124 10.98 -16.59 19.30
C LEU A 124 10.69 -15.17 19.80
N VAL A 125 11.06 -14.21 18.96
CA VAL A 125 11.09 -12.80 19.32
C VAL A 125 9.82 -12.09 18.83
N ILE A 126 9.07 -11.51 19.77
CA ILE A 126 7.91 -10.67 19.51
C ILE A 126 8.41 -9.25 19.27
N ASP A 127 8.46 -8.82 18.01
CA ASP A 127 9.15 -7.60 17.56
C ASP A 127 8.32 -6.79 16.55
N PRO A 128 7.25 -6.10 17.01
CA PRO A 128 6.36 -5.34 16.12
C PRO A 128 7.09 -4.19 15.40
N GLN A 129 8.08 -3.59 16.06
CA GLN A 129 8.87 -2.47 15.53
C GLN A 129 10.11 -2.91 14.75
N CYS A 130 10.35 -4.22 14.58
CA CYS A 130 11.48 -4.78 13.85
C CYS A 130 12.87 -4.39 14.39
N GLN A 131 12.98 -4.03 15.67
CA GLN A 131 14.26 -3.67 16.29
C GLN A 131 15.18 -4.89 16.44
N ALA A 132 14.67 -5.98 17.02
CA ALA A 132 15.41 -7.22 17.19
C ALA A 132 15.81 -7.83 15.85
N GLN A 133 14.91 -7.81 14.87
CA GLN A 133 15.18 -8.31 13.52
C GLN A 133 16.37 -7.60 12.87
N LYS A 134 16.45 -6.27 12.98
CA LYS A 134 17.57 -5.48 12.46
C LYS A 134 18.87 -5.79 13.21
N TRP A 135 18.80 -5.86 14.54
CA TRP A 135 19.94 -6.19 15.37
C TRP A 135 20.50 -7.59 15.08
N ILE A 136 19.66 -8.63 15.03
CA ILE A 136 20.09 -10.01 14.72
C ILE A 136 20.75 -10.08 13.35
N LYS A 137 20.21 -9.38 12.35
CA LYS A 137 20.82 -9.28 11.01
C LYS A 137 22.22 -8.67 11.05
N ALA A 138 22.40 -7.59 11.82
CA ALA A 138 23.69 -6.93 11.96
C ALA A 138 24.69 -7.77 12.79
N MET A 139 24.22 -8.40 13.87
CA MET A 139 25.02 -9.25 14.76
C MET A 139 25.59 -10.48 14.03
N GLU A 140 24.76 -11.17 13.25
CA GLU A 140 25.14 -12.39 12.53
C GLU A 140 25.59 -12.13 11.08
N ALA A 141 25.76 -10.87 10.68
CA ALA A 141 26.15 -10.49 9.32
C ALA A 141 27.48 -11.12 8.89
N LYS A 142 28.46 -11.19 9.80
CA LYS A 142 29.78 -11.79 9.53
C LYS A 142 29.72 -13.33 9.44
N ASN A 143 28.67 -13.94 9.96
CA ASN A 143 28.49 -15.39 10.02
C ASN A 143 27.61 -15.93 8.87
N HIS A 144 27.31 -15.09 7.86
CA HIS A 144 26.48 -15.44 6.70
C HIS A 144 25.05 -15.88 7.08
N LEU A 145 24.33 -15.04 7.82
CA LEU A 145 22.92 -15.26 8.18
C LEU A 145 22.02 -15.47 6.95
N GLU A 146 21.33 -16.60 6.92
CA GLU A 146 20.31 -16.92 5.92
C GLU A 146 18.94 -16.45 6.42
N VAL A 147 18.23 -15.67 5.60
CA VAL A 147 16.89 -15.15 5.94
C VAL A 147 15.83 -15.95 5.21
N ILE A 148 14.86 -16.47 5.95
CA ILE A 148 13.75 -17.26 5.39
C ILE A 148 12.38 -16.70 5.84
N ASP A 149 11.37 -16.95 5.01
CA ASP A 149 9.95 -16.64 5.26
C ASP A 149 9.12 -17.88 4.83
N LEU A 150 8.00 -18.14 5.51
CA LEU A 150 7.11 -19.27 5.18
C LEU A 150 6.50 -19.17 3.77
N GLY A 151 6.43 -17.96 3.20
CA GLY A 151 6.01 -17.75 1.82
C GLY A 151 7.05 -18.15 0.76
N MET A 152 8.32 -18.36 1.14
CA MET A 152 9.39 -18.68 0.20
C MET A 152 9.34 -20.14 -0.27
N LYS A 153 9.26 -20.36 -1.58
CA LYS A 153 9.33 -21.71 -2.16
C LYS A 153 10.69 -22.34 -1.88
N GLY A 154 10.70 -23.50 -1.24
CA GLY A 154 11.91 -24.29 -0.99
C GLY A 154 12.76 -23.82 0.19
N TYR A 155 12.21 -23.06 1.15
CA TYR A 155 12.96 -22.59 2.32
C TYR A 155 13.57 -23.75 3.15
N MET A 156 12.93 -24.93 3.17
CA MET A 156 13.48 -26.11 3.84
C MET A 156 14.83 -26.54 3.28
N GLY A 157 15.08 -26.36 1.97
CA GLY A 157 16.40 -26.63 1.38
C GLY A 157 17.49 -25.67 1.89
N VAL A 158 17.11 -24.43 2.22
CA VAL A 158 18.02 -23.45 2.85
C VAL A 158 18.33 -23.90 4.28
N VAL A 159 17.33 -24.36 5.03
CA VAL A 159 17.51 -24.89 6.38
C VAL A 159 18.40 -26.13 6.38
N GLU A 160 18.16 -27.09 5.48
CA GLU A 160 19.01 -28.28 5.31
C GLU A 160 20.49 -27.90 5.10
N LYS A 161 20.75 -26.96 4.18
CA LYS A 161 22.11 -26.47 3.89
C LYS A 161 22.72 -25.75 5.09
N ALA A 162 21.94 -24.90 5.77
CA ALA A 162 22.42 -24.14 6.91
C ALA A 162 22.76 -25.04 8.10
N VAL A 163 21.96 -26.08 8.37
CA VAL A 163 22.24 -27.09 9.40
C VAL A 163 23.54 -27.85 9.12
N LEU A 164 23.76 -28.23 7.85
CA LEU A 164 24.98 -28.91 7.43
C LEU A 164 26.24 -28.02 7.57
N MET A 165 26.12 -26.75 7.17
CA MET A 165 27.24 -25.80 7.14
C MET A 165 27.44 -25.07 8.47
N GLY A 166 26.50 -25.14 9.41
CA GLY A 166 26.53 -24.38 10.66
C GLY A 166 26.23 -22.89 10.48
N LEU A 167 25.44 -22.52 9.47
CA LEU A 167 25.07 -21.13 9.21
C LEU A 167 23.88 -20.72 10.08
N PRO A 168 23.84 -19.49 10.61
CA PRO A 168 22.69 -19.00 11.35
C PRO A 168 21.51 -18.75 10.39
N VAL A 169 20.29 -19.02 10.85
CA VAL A 169 19.06 -18.80 10.08
C VAL A 169 18.08 -17.93 10.86
N LEU A 170 17.46 -16.97 10.18
CA LEU A 170 16.42 -16.10 10.71
C LEU A 170 15.10 -16.31 9.97
N LEU A 171 14.12 -16.92 10.63
CA LEU A 171 12.74 -17.07 10.17
C LEU A 171 11.91 -15.83 10.55
N GLN A 172 11.42 -15.11 9.55
CA GLN A 172 10.77 -13.81 9.75
C GLN A 172 9.25 -13.86 9.61
N ASN A 173 8.60 -12.90 10.25
CA ASN A 173 7.18 -12.59 10.13
C ASN A 173 6.27 -13.80 10.39
N ILE A 174 6.65 -14.66 11.35
CA ILE A 174 5.75 -15.76 11.72
C ILE A 174 4.46 -15.16 12.28
N LEU A 175 3.33 -15.77 11.91
CA LEU A 175 2.05 -15.44 12.52
C LEU A 175 1.91 -16.27 13.80
N GLU A 176 0.77 -16.93 13.99
CA GLU A 176 0.52 -17.81 15.15
C GLU A 176 0.82 -19.29 14.85
N THR A 177 1.09 -19.62 13.59
CA THR A 177 1.38 -20.98 13.13
C THR A 177 2.81 -21.12 12.66
N ILE A 178 3.48 -22.19 13.10
CA ILE A 178 4.80 -22.58 12.63
C ILE A 178 4.67 -23.89 11.84
N ASP A 179 5.39 -24.00 10.72
CA ASP A 179 5.37 -25.21 9.91
C ASP A 179 5.91 -26.42 10.73
N PRO A 180 5.13 -27.52 10.85
CA PRO A 180 5.55 -28.71 11.58
C PRO A 180 6.85 -29.36 11.11
N SER A 181 7.26 -29.15 9.85
CA SER A 181 8.55 -29.62 9.30
C SER A 181 9.77 -29.08 10.05
N LEU A 182 9.63 -27.92 10.72
CA LEU A 182 10.68 -27.32 11.54
C LEU A 182 10.76 -27.91 12.96
N ASN A 183 9.80 -28.74 13.38
CA ASN A 183 9.78 -29.32 14.72
C ASN A 183 11.07 -30.05 15.13
N PRO A 184 11.75 -30.83 14.26
CA PRO A 184 13.03 -31.45 14.61
C PRO A 184 14.10 -30.41 14.95
N VAL A 185 14.15 -29.29 14.22
CA VAL A 185 15.08 -28.18 14.47
C VAL A 185 14.72 -27.47 15.79
N LEU A 186 13.43 -27.17 15.99
CA LEU A 186 12.95 -26.49 17.19
C LEU A 186 13.20 -27.29 18.45
N GLY A 187 12.91 -28.59 18.42
CA GLY A 187 13.12 -29.50 19.53
C GLY A 187 14.56 -30.00 19.69
N LYS A 188 15.50 -29.58 18.82
CA LYS A 188 16.89 -30.08 18.77
C LYS A 188 16.95 -31.61 18.81
N ALA A 189 16.14 -32.27 17.96
CA ALA A 189 15.99 -33.73 17.87
C ALA A 189 17.22 -34.41 17.22
N ILE A 190 18.39 -34.22 17.84
CA ILE A 190 19.70 -34.68 17.35
C ILE A 190 19.93 -36.12 17.79
N VAL A 191 20.28 -36.98 16.85
CA VAL A 191 20.59 -38.39 17.06
C VAL A 191 22.08 -38.62 16.77
N LYS A 192 22.79 -39.25 17.71
CA LYS A 192 24.18 -39.67 17.52
C LYS A 192 24.21 -41.03 16.80
N GLN A 193 24.73 -41.07 15.58
CA GLN A 193 24.91 -42.30 14.82
C GLN A 193 26.31 -42.32 14.18
N GLY A 194 27.08 -43.38 14.45
CA GLY A 194 28.43 -43.53 13.88
C GLY A 194 29.42 -42.44 14.28
N GLY A 195 29.26 -41.82 15.46
CA GLY A 195 30.11 -40.73 15.95
C GLY A 195 29.76 -39.33 15.40
N MET A 196 28.79 -39.22 14.49
CA MET A 196 28.29 -37.95 13.98
C MET A 196 26.94 -37.59 14.62
N ASN A 197 26.73 -36.30 14.88
CA ASN A 197 25.42 -35.75 15.23
C ASN A 197 24.60 -35.64 13.94
N LEU A 198 23.44 -36.27 13.88
CA LEU A 198 22.51 -36.23 12.74
C LEU A 198 21.16 -35.68 13.19
N ILE A 199 20.45 -35.00 12.30
CA ILE A 199 19.08 -34.55 12.51
C ILE A 199 18.23 -34.96 11.32
N LYS A 200 17.01 -35.46 11.58
CA LYS A 200 16.05 -35.82 10.54
C LYS A 200 15.25 -34.57 10.15
N LEU A 201 15.40 -34.12 8.90
CA LEU A 201 14.61 -33.04 8.31
C LEU A 201 13.79 -33.65 7.17
N ASP A 202 12.47 -33.55 7.28
CA ASP A 202 11.52 -34.28 6.42
C ASP A 202 11.88 -35.78 6.32
N ASP A 203 12.22 -36.26 5.12
CA ASP A 203 12.62 -37.64 4.86
C ASP A 203 14.14 -37.86 4.81
N LYS A 204 14.95 -36.83 5.06
CA LYS A 204 16.42 -36.90 4.95
C LYS A 204 17.10 -36.83 6.32
N MET A 205 18.19 -37.59 6.46
CA MET A 205 19.13 -37.44 7.57
C MET A 205 20.23 -36.47 7.16
N VAL A 206 20.35 -35.36 7.88
CA VAL A 206 21.34 -34.31 7.63
C VAL A 206 22.33 -34.29 8.79
N THR A 207 23.62 -34.14 8.49
CA THR A 207 24.64 -33.96 9.53
C THR A 207 24.44 -32.63 10.24
N TYR A 208 24.37 -32.66 11.56
CA TYR A 208 24.16 -31.48 12.40
C TYR A 208 25.50 -30.86 12.78
N ASN A 209 25.64 -29.56 12.51
CA ASN A 209 26.79 -28.76 12.94
C ASN A 209 26.43 -27.98 14.21
N ASP A 210 27.27 -28.11 15.25
CA ASP A 210 27.03 -27.49 16.56
C ASP A 210 27.09 -25.95 16.54
N ASN A 211 27.64 -25.34 15.48
CA ASN A 211 27.65 -23.88 15.29
C ASN A 211 26.33 -23.32 14.75
N PHE A 212 25.40 -24.18 14.30
CA PHE A 212 24.12 -23.76 13.75
C PHE A 212 23.30 -22.96 14.79
N LYS A 213 22.71 -21.83 14.37
CA LYS A 213 21.79 -21.04 15.20
C LYS A 213 20.47 -20.79 14.47
N PHE A 214 19.38 -20.74 15.21
CA PHE A 214 18.05 -20.47 14.66
C PHE A 214 17.36 -19.35 15.43
N PHE A 215 16.89 -18.33 14.70
CA PHE A 215 16.19 -17.18 15.24
C PHE A 215 14.81 -17.08 14.59
N ILE A 216 13.80 -16.70 15.36
CA ILE A 216 12.42 -16.58 14.87
C ILE A 216 11.89 -15.20 15.28
N THR A 217 11.27 -14.46 14.36
CA THR A 217 10.66 -13.16 14.66
C THR A 217 9.21 -13.07 14.20
N THR A 218 8.39 -12.35 14.95
CA THR A 218 7.01 -11.99 14.59
C THR A 218 6.78 -10.49 14.71
N LYS A 219 5.94 -9.94 13.83
CA LYS A 219 5.46 -8.55 13.90
C LYS A 219 4.17 -8.39 14.70
N LEU A 220 3.53 -9.51 15.09
CA LEU A 220 2.32 -9.46 15.90
C LEU A 220 2.66 -8.89 17.28
N THR A 221 1.88 -7.92 17.75
CA THR A 221 2.12 -7.28 19.06
C THR A 221 1.76 -8.17 20.23
N ASN A 222 0.74 -9.02 20.07
CA ASN A 222 0.30 -9.95 21.09
C ASN A 222 -0.16 -11.28 20.45
N PRO A 223 0.78 -12.09 19.94
CA PRO A 223 0.46 -13.37 19.31
C PRO A 223 -0.01 -14.41 20.34
N HIS A 224 -1.00 -15.22 19.97
CA HIS A 224 -1.45 -16.34 20.79
C HIS A 224 -0.80 -17.65 20.32
N TYR A 225 0.30 -18.03 20.96
CA TYR A 225 0.96 -19.29 20.69
C TYR A 225 0.43 -20.44 21.56
N PRO A 226 0.19 -21.64 21.00
CA PRO A 226 -0.10 -22.83 21.79
C PRO A 226 1.06 -23.17 22.75
N PRO A 227 0.78 -23.81 23.90
CA PRO A 227 1.81 -24.17 24.88
C PRO A 227 2.97 -24.99 24.30
N GLU A 228 2.70 -25.80 23.26
CA GLU A 228 3.71 -26.60 22.56
C GLU A 228 4.83 -25.75 21.94
N ILE A 229 4.53 -24.54 21.46
CA ILE A 229 5.58 -23.65 20.92
C ILE A 229 6.42 -23.09 22.08
N SER A 230 5.78 -22.77 23.20
CA SER A 230 6.45 -22.24 24.40
C SER A 230 7.33 -23.27 25.11
N THR A 231 7.13 -24.57 24.88
CA THR A 231 8.05 -25.61 25.37
C THR A 231 9.26 -25.78 24.47
N LYS A 232 9.10 -25.61 23.16
CA LYS A 232 10.17 -25.79 22.15
C LYS A 232 11.04 -24.55 21.93
N THR A 233 10.49 -23.35 22.12
CA THR A 233 11.17 -22.07 21.90
C THR A 233 11.22 -21.25 23.18
N THR A 234 12.18 -20.32 23.26
CA THR A 234 12.19 -19.29 24.31
C THR A 234 11.50 -18.04 23.75
N LEU A 235 10.33 -17.72 24.28
CA LEU A 235 9.61 -16.51 23.91
C LEU A 235 10.32 -15.28 24.50
N VAL A 236 10.60 -14.28 23.66
CA VAL A 236 11.25 -13.03 24.07
C VAL A 236 10.43 -11.84 23.60
N ASN A 237 10.02 -11.00 24.54
CA ASN A 237 9.25 -9.81 24.24
C ASN A 237 10.18 -8.63 23.93
N PHE A 238 10.20 -8.20 22.67
CA PHE A 238 10.94 -7.02 22.20
C PHE A 238 10.01 -5.84 21.87
N ALA A 239 8.73 -5.91 22.23
CA ALA A 239 7.81 -4.81 22.01
C ALA A 239 8.29 -3.57 22.78
N VAL A 240 8.51 -2.48 22.05
CA VAL A 240 9.04 -1.25 22.62
C VAL A 240 8.07 -0.72 23.68
N LYS A 241 8.59 -0.37 24.85
CA LYS A 241 7.86 0.28 25.95
C LYS A 241 8.30 1.73 26.11
N GLU A 242 7.47 2.54 26.75
CA GLU A 242 7.70 3.97 26.94
C GLU A 242 9.07 4.26 27.58
N GLN A 243 9.43 3.56 28.65
CA GLN A 243 10.73 3.72 29.31
C GLN A 243 11.92 3.32 28.40
N GLY A 244 11.77 2.25 27.63
CA GLY A 244 12.80 1.81 26.68
C GLY A 244 12.99 2.82 25.54
N LEU A 245 11.88 3.30 24.97
CA LEU A 245 11.93 4.35 23.94
C LEU A 245 12.46 5.68 24.50
N GLU A 246 12.10 6.05 25.73
CA GLU A 246 12.65 7.22 26.41
C GLU A 246 14.19 7.13 26.49
N ALA A 247 14.73 5.99 26.91
CA ALA A 247 16.19 5.79 26.96
C ALA A 247 16.83 5.85 25.57
N GLN A 248 16.18 5.30 24.54
CA GLN A 248 16.64 5.38 23.15
C GLN A 248 16.67 6.84 22.64
N LEU A 249 15.56 7.57 22.82
CA LEU A 249 15.43 8.96 22.40
C LEU A 249 16.38 9.88 23.18
N LEU A 250 16.70 9.54 24.45
CA LEU A 250 17.71 10.23 25.24
C LEU A 250 19.10 10.11 24.60
N GLY A 251 19.50 8.89 24.20
CA GLY A 251 20.73 8.69 23.45
C GLY A 251 20.78 9.49 22.16
N ILE A 252 19.67 9.56 21.43
CA ILE A 252 19.58 10.30 20.16
C ILE A 252 19.70 11.82 20.37
N VAL A 253 18.98 12.39 21.34
CA VAL A 253 19.04 13.85 21.59
C VAL A 253 20.41 14.26 22.10
N VAL A 254 21.04 13.48 22.99
CA VAL A 254 22.40 13.73 23.47
C VAL A 254 23.40 13.68 22.31
N ARG A 255 23.33 12.63 21.47
CA ARG A 255 24.23 12.49 20.31
C ARG A 255 24.11 13.66 19.33
N LYS A 256 22.92 14.26 19.19
CA LYS A 256 22.69 15.40 18.30
C LYS A 256 23.05 16.75 18.91
N GLU A 257 22.75 16.97 20.19
CA GLU A 257 23.00 18.26 20.86
C GLU A 257 24.44 18.38 21.40
N LYS A 258 25.02 17.26 21.86
CA LYS A 258 26.35 17.18 22.47
C LYS A 258 27.10 15.94 21.97
N PRO A 259 27.44 15.86 20.67
CA PRO A 259 28.14 14.70 20.10
C PRO A 259 29.46 14.40 20.81
N GLN A 260 30.19 15.44 21.24
CA GLN A 260 31.45 15.30 21.99
C GLN A 260 31.27 14.53 23.30
N LEU A 261 30.14 14.69 24.01
CA LEU A 261 29.88 13.95 25.24
C LEU A 261 29.64 12.46 24.97
N GLU A 262 28.96 12.14 23.87
CA GLU A 262 28.70 10.74 23.48
C GLU A 262 29.99 10.07 22.98
N GLU A 263 30.80 10.77 22.17
CA GLU A 263 32.13 10.29 21.75
C GLU A 263 33.06 10.09 22.95
N GLN A 264 33.06 11.01 23.91
CA GLN A 264 33.83 10.87 25.16
C GLN A 264 33.37 9.66 25.96
N LYS A 265 32.06 9.44 26.10
CA LYS A 265 31.52 8.23 26.75
C LYS A 265 31.99 6.97 26.03
N ASP A 266 31.90 6.94 24.72
CA ASP A 266 32.31 5.81 23.90
C ASP A 266 33.81 5.53 24.05
N LEU A 267 34.67 6.55 24.03
CA LEU A 267 36.11 6.39 24.27
C LEU A 267 36.40 5.87 25.68
N LEU A 268 35.69 6.38 26.67
CA LEU A 268 35.87 6.04 28.08
C LEU A 268 35.55 4.57 28.35
N VAL A 269 34.43 4.06 27.84
CA VAL A 269 34.03 2.65 28.01
C VAL A 269 35.07 1.69 27.40
N THR A 270 35.61 2.00 26.21
CA THR A 270 36.68 1.18 25.59
C THR A 270 37.95 1.24 26.41
N THR A 271 38.28 2.42 26.93
CA THR A 271 39.49 2.65 27.73
C THR A 271 39.42 1.91 29.04
N ILE A 272 38.27 1.92 29.72
CA ILE A 272 38.03 1.15 30.96
C ILE A 272 38.17 -0.34 30.68
N ALA A 273 37.51 -0.85 29.64
CA ALA A 273 37.59 -2.27 29.28
C ALA A 273 39.02 -2.70 28.93
N LYS A 274 39.72 -1.91 28.10
CA LYS A 274 41.12 -2.15 27.74
C LYS A 274 42.03 -2.10 28.96
N GLY A 275 41.84 -1.12 29.85
CA GLY A 275 42.59 -1.00 31.10
C GLY A 275 42.42 -2.22 31.99
N LYS A 276 41.19 -2.68 32.22
CA LYS A 276 40.90 -3.91 32.99
C LYS A 276 41.55 -5.14 32.35
N ARG A 277 41.51 -5.25 31.02
CA ARG A 277 42.17 -6.34 30.28
C ARG A 277 43.69 -6.29 30.41
N THR A 278 44.29 -5.12 30.28
CA THR A 278 45.74 -4.95 30.44
C THR A 278 46.19 -5.33 31.85
N LEU A 279 45.41 -5.03 32.89
CA LEU A 279 45.73 -5.48 34.26
C LEU A 279 45.76 -7.02 34.35
N LEU A 280 44.79 -7.71 33.77
CA LEU A 280 44.75 -9.18 33.73
C LEU A 280 45.90 -9.79 32.91
N GLU A 281 46.24 -9.17 31.78
CA GLU A 281 47.35 -9.60 30.92
C GLU A 281 48.71 -9.41 31.62
N LEU A 282 48.91 -8.26 32.29
CA LEU A 282 50.12 -8.00 33.09
C LEU A 282 50.25 -8.99 34.25
N GLU A 283 49.15 -9.34 34.91
CA GLU A 283 49.12 -10.34 35.97
C GLU A 283 49.45 -11.74 35.45
N SER A 284 48.84 -12.14 34.34
CA SER A 284 49.09 -13.43 33.68
C SER A 284 50.55 -13.55 33.24
N GLU A 285 51.12 -12.48 32.69
CA GLU A 285 52.52 -12.42 32.29
C GLU A 285 53.45 -12.48 33.51
N LEU A 286 53.11 -11.82 34.62
CA LEU A 286 53.88 -11.88 35.86
C LEU A 286 53.91 -13.32 36.42
N LEU A 287 52.77 -14.01 36.43
CA LEU A 287 52.67 -15.42 36.83
C LEU A 287 53.46 -16.34 35.88
N ARG A 288 53.39 -16.10 34.57
CA ARG A 288 54.15 -16.85 33.57
C ARG A 288 55.65 -16.70 33.80
N LEU A 289 56.13 -15.47 33.96
CA LEU A 289 57.54 -15.17 34.23
C LEU A 289 58.02 -15.82 35.53
N LEU A 290 57.26 -15.74 36.62
CA LEU A 290 57.59 -16.42 37.88
C LEU A 290 57.68 -17.95 37.74
N ASN A 291 56.85 -18.55 36.89
CA ASN A 291 56.82 -20.00 36.66
C ASN A 291 57.94 -20.48 35.72
N GLU A 292 58.30 -19.70 34.71
CA GLU A 292 59.33 -20.05 33.71
C GLU A 292 60.75 -19.87 34.24
N THR A 293 60.95 -19.02 35.26
CA THR A 293 62.29 -18.74 35.79
C THR A 293 62.86 -19.97 36.51
N ARG A 294 63.87 -20.61 35.91
CA ARG A 294 64.63 -21.71 36.53
C ARG A 294 65.98 -21.21 37.03
N GLY A 295 66.09 -20.90 38.33
CA GLY A 295 67.34 -20.45 38.94
C GLY A 295 67.13 -19.39 40.03
N SER A 296 68.18 -18.63 40.34
CA SER A 296 68.13 -17.54 41.33
C SER A 296 67.47 -16.29 40.73
N LEU A 297 66.28 -15.93 41.22
CA LEU A 297 65.52 -14.72 40.86
C LEU A 297 66.33 -13.41 40.99
N LEU A 298 67.39 -13.41 41.80
CA LEU A 298 68.26 -12.24 42.04
C LEU A 298 69.31 -12.03 40.93
N GLU A 299 69.57 -13.07 40.15
CA GLU A 299 70.58 -13.08 39.08
C GLU A 299 69.96 -12.79 37.71
N ASP A 300 68.65 -12.96 37.57
CA ASP A 300 67.89 -12.61 36.37
C ASP A 300 67.51 -11.12 36.35
N ALA A 301 68.41 -10.31 35.76
CA ALA A 301 68.22 -8.87 35.64
C ALA A 301 67.09 -8.49 34.67
N GLU A 302 66.75 -9.37 33.72
CA GLU A 302 65.69 -9.13 32.73
C GLU A 302 64.32 -9.30 33.37
N LEU A 303 64.15 -10.37 34.17
CA LEU A 303 62.98 -10.58 35.00
C LEU A 303 62.76 -9.43 35.99
N PHE A 304 63.81 -9.00 36.70
CA PHE A 304 63.73 -7.92 37.68
C PHE A 304 63.27 -6.59 37.05
N ASN A 305 63.82 -6.22 35.90
CA ASN A 305 63.41 -5.01 35.18
C ASN A 305 61.96 -5.13 34.66
N THR A 306 61.56 -6.31 34.19
CA THR A 306 60.20 -6.57 33.69
C THR A 306 59.15 -6.53 34.81
N LEU A 307 59.50 -6.99 36.01
CA LEU A 307 58.66 -6.89 37.21
C LEU A 307 58.45 -5.43 37.64
N GLN A 308 59.52 -4.61 37.64
CA GLN A 308 59.41 -3.19 37.97
C GLN A 308 58.57 -2.42 36.94
N THR A 309 58.76 -2.67 35.65
CA THR A 309 57.95 -2.04 34.60
C THR A 309 56.50 -2.50 34.68
N SER A 310 56.22 -3.78 34.92
CA SER A 310 54.86 -4.30 35.08
C SER A 310 54.13 -3.65 36.28
N LYS A 311 54.78 -3.53 37.45
CA LYS A 311 54.22 -2.84 38.63
C LYS A 311 53.90 -1.38 38.33
N ALA A 312 54.83 -0.66 37.70
CA ALA A 312 54.63 0.74 37.33
C ALA A 312 53.47 0.93 36.33
N ILE A 313 53.33 0.04 35.34
CA ILE A 313 52.22 0.07 34.38
C ILE A 313 50.90 -0.25 35.10
N SER A 314 50.86 -1.26 35.97
CA SER A 314 49.66 -1.63 36.73
C SER A 314 49.14 -0.48 37.61
N GLU A 315 50.03 0.19 38.36
CA GLU A 315 49.66 1.36 39.17
C GLU A 315 49.17 2.54 38.32
N ALA A 316 49.79 2.78 37.17
CA ALA A 316 49.38 3.83 36.24
C ALA A 316 47.99 3.54 35.64
N VAL A 317 47.73 2.30 35.23
CA VAL A 317 46.43 1.87 34.70
C VAL A 317 45.36 1.96 35.79
N LYS A 318 45.65 1.57 37.03
CA LYS A 318 44.70 1.65 38.15
C LYS A 318 44.28 3.09 38.45
N LYS A 319 45.24 4.03 38.54
CA LYS A 319 44.93 5.46 38.70
C LYS A 319 44.13 6.02 37.52
N SER A 320 44.45 5.60 36.30
CA SER A 320 43.71 5.98 35.10
C SER A 320 42.26 5.48 35.13
N LEU A 321 42.03 4.25 35.59
CA LEU A 321 40.70 3.66 35.74
C LEU A 321 39.85 4.42 36.77
N GLU A 322 40.40 4.76 37.94
CA GLU A 322 39.67 5.55 38.97
C GLU A 322 39.23 6.93 38.44
N VAL A 323 40.07 7.59 37.66
CA VAL A 323 39.72 8.87 37.01
C VAL A 323 38.65 8.66 35.94
N SER A 324 38.76 7.57 35.18
CA SER A 324 37.80 7.24 34.13
C SER A 324 36.41 6.96 34.71
N GLU A 325 36.30 6.17 35.77
CA GLU A 325 35.01 5.87 36.43
C GLU A 325 34.34 7.13 37.01
N LYS A 326 35.12 8.05 37.62
CA LYS A 326 34.57 9.34 38.07
C LYS A 326 34.07 10.21 36.92
N THR A 327 34.78 10.16 35.78
CA THR A 327 34.39 10.89 34.57
C THR A 327 33.11 10.32 33.96
N GLU A 328 32.91 9.01 34.03
CA GLU A 328 31.71 8.32 33.55
C GLU A 328 30.46 8.84 34.26
N VAL A 329 30.50 8.92 35.60
CA VAL A 329 29.40 9.44 36.41
C VAL A 329 29.05 10.89 36.06
N GLN A 330 30.07 11.72 35.81
CA GLN A 330 29.86 13.12 35.39
C GLN A 330 29.20 13.22 34.02
N ILE A 331 29.64 12.40 33.07
CA ILE A 331 29.05 12.33 31.72
C ILE A 331 27.60 11.87 31.81
N ASP A 332 27.29 10.84 32.59
CA ASP A 332 25.92 10.35 32.74
C ASP A 332 25.02 11.41 33.39
N THR A 333 25.51 12.11 34.42
CA THR A 333 24.77 13.24 35.01
C THR A 333 24.44 14.33 33.97
N ALA A 334 25.36 14.61 33.04
CA ALA A 334 25.12 15.59 31.97
C ALA A 334 24.10 15.09 30.94
N ARG A 335 24.08 13.77 30.63
CA ARG A 335 23.11 13.14 29.73
C ARG A 335 21.70 13.19 30.31
N GLU A 336 21.57 12.90 31.61
CA GLU A 336 20.29 12.95 32.35
C GLU A 336 19.58 14.30 32.25
N GLY A 337 20.32 15.39 32.07
CA GLY A 337 19.75 16.72 31.84
C GLY A 337 18.78 16.79 30.65
N TYR A 338 18.95 15.95 29.62
CA TYR A 338 18.07 15.91 28.44
C TYR A 338 16.89 14.93 28.57
N ARG A 339 16.81 14.14 29.64
CA ARG A 339 15.74 13.14 29.87
C ARG A 339 14.32 13.71 29.73
N PRO A 340 13.99 14.92 30.22
CA PRO A 340 12.65 15.46 30.06
C PRO A 340 12.21 15.61 28.59
N CYS A 341 13.15 15.88 27.68
CA CYS A 341 12.87 15.94 26.24
C CYS A 341 12.56 14.55 25.67
N ALA A 342 13.37 13.56 26.04
CA ALA A 342 13.19 12.18 25.59
C ALA A 342 11.87 11.58 26.11
N LYS A 343 11.52 11.86 27.36
CA LYS A 343 10.25 11.44 27.97
C LYS A 343 9.05 12.01 27.21
N ARG A 344 9.07 13.30 26.88
CA ARG A 344 8.00 13.95 26.10
C ARG A 344 7.83 13.30 24.73
N ALA A 345 8.94 13.06 24.03
CA ALA A 345 8.94 12.40 22.73
C ALA A 345 8.50 10.92 22.82
N ALA A 346 8.83 10.19 23.89
CA ALA A 346 8.32 8.83 24.09
C ALA A 346 6.80 8.82 24.26
N ILE A 347 6.26 9.69 25.12
CA ILE A 347 4.80 9.83 25.33
C ILE A 347 4.10 10.10 24.00
N LEU A 348 4.60 11.05 23.20
CA LEU A 348 4.01 11.41 21.92
C LEU A 348 3.97 10.21 20.96
N PHE A 349 5.03 9.40 20.88
CA PHE A 349 5.03 8.20 20.05
C PHE A 349 3.95 7.20 20.46
N PHE A 350 3.80 6.92 21.75
CA PHE A 350 2.80 5.96 22.22
C PHE A 350 1.38 6.48 22.04
N VAL A 351 1.15 7.80 22.16
CA VAL A 351 -0.12 8.41 21.78
C VAL A 351 -0.42 8.17 20.29
N LEU A 352 0.58 8.34 19.39
CA LEU A 352 0.39 8.04 17.96
C LEU A 352 0.14 6.56 17.71
N ASN A 353 0.89 5.68 18.36
CA ASN A 353 0.74 4.24 18.21
C ASN A 353 -0.65 3.77 18.67
N ASP A 354 -1.19 4.39 19.72
CA ASP A 354 -2.56 4.10 20.21
C ASP A 354 -3.66 4.66 19.30
N MET A 355 -3.39 5.69 18.47
CA MET A 355 -4.35 6.15 17.45
C MET A 355 -4.66 5.07 16.40
N GLY A 356 -3.75 4.12 16.18
CA GLY A 356 -4.01 2.94 15.35
C GLY A 356 -5.17 2.06 15.84
N ARG A 357 -5.62 2.21 17.10
CA ARG A 357 -6.83 1.56 17.63
C ARG A 357 -8.11 2.25 17.21
N ILE A 358 -8.04 3.51 16.81
CA ILE A 358 -9.18 4.29 16.29
C ILE A 358 -9.37 3.96 14.81
N ASP A 359 -8.30 4.08 14.03
CA ASP A 359 -8.29 3.75 12.60
C ASP A 359 -6.94 3.14 12.21
N PRO A 360 -6.91 2.00 11.48
CA PRO A 360 -5.67 1.40 11.00
C PRO A 360 -4.75 2.33 10.19
N MET A 361 -5.28 3.40 9.58
CA MET A 361 -4.49 4.39 8.83
C MET A 361 -3.57 5.23 9.73
N TYR A 362 -3.79 5.29 11.05
CA TYR A 362 -2.91 5.99 12.00
C TYR A 362 -1.74 5.13 12.51
N GLN A 363 -1.28 4.15 11.72
CA GLN A 363 -0.10 3.36 12.06
C GLN A 363 1.19 4.07 11.62
N PHE A 364 2.11 4.28 12.57
CA PHE A 364 3.40 4.92 12.31
C PHE A 364 4.55 3.95 12.56
N ALA A 365 5.47 3.86 11.61
CA ALA A 365 6.73 3.17 11.81
C ALA A 365 7.61 3.97 12.79
N LEU A 366 8.26 3.25 13.71
CA LEU A 366 9.18 3.87 14.68
C LEU A 366 10.33 4.61 13.99
N ASP A 367 10.84 4.10 12.87
CA ASP A 367 11.91 4.76 12.10
C ASP A 367 11.47 6.14 11.59
N SER A 368 10.26 6.25 11.06
CA SER A 368 9.69 7.51 10.57
C SER A 368 9.52 8.51 11.71
N TYR A 369 9.09 8.03 12.89
CA TYR A 369 8.99 8.86 14.07
C TYR A 369 10.36 9.35 14.56
N ILE A 370 11.36 8.47 14.60
CA ILE A 370 12.73 8.85 14.98
C ILE A 370 13.29 9.88 14.00
N LEU A 371 13.04 9.74 12.70
CA LEU A 371 13.45 10.74 11.71
C LEU A 371 12.79 12.10 11.96
N LEU A 372 11.48 12.11 12.26
CA LEU A 372 10.75 13.32 12.63
C LEU A 372 11.33 13.96 13.89
N PHE A 373 11.68 13.16 14.90
CA PHE A 373 12.32 13.63 16.13
C PHE A 373 13.70 14.26 15.85
N ILE A 374 14.54 13.60 15.04
CA ILE A 374 15.84 14.15 14.61
C ILE A 374 15.66 15.47 13.86
N ASN A 375 14.69 15.55 12.95
CA ASN A 375 14.37 16.78 12.22
C ASN A 375 13.90 17.88 13.17
N SER A 376 13.10 17.54 14.18
CA SER A 376 12.65 18.48 15.21
C SER A 376 13.82 19.02 16.04
N ILE A 377 14.81 18.18 16.38
CA ILE A 377 16.03 18.61 17.07
C ILE A 377 16.84 19.59 16.21
N ASN A 378 16.95 19.32 14.91
CA ASN A 378 17.72 20.14 13.99
C ASN A 378 17.06 21.51 13.72
N ARG A 379 15.73 21.55 13.55
CA ARG A 379 15.00 22.75 13.13
C ARG A 379 14.49 23.63 14.28
N SER A 380 14.41 23.10 15.49
CA SER A 380 13.94 23.86 16.66
C SER A 380 14.90 25.00 17.06
N PRO A 381 14.38 26.09 17.66
CA PRO A 381 15.20 27.21 18.13
C PRO A 381 16.29 26.79 19.11
N LYS A 382 17.55 27.15 18.83
CA LYS A 382 18.69 26.85 19.71
C LYS A 382 18.72 27.84 20.89
N ALA A 383 19.09 27.36 22.08
CA ALA A 383 19.23 28.16 23.29
C ALA A 383 20.50 27.76 24.06
N VAL A 384 21.08 28.71 24.79
CA VAL A 384 22.33 28.50 25.55
C VAL A 384 22.04 27.76 26.87
N HIS A 385 20.92 28.09 27.52
CA HIS A 385 20.48 27.44 28.74
C HIS A 385 19.75 26.13 28.44
N LEU A 386 20.14 25.07 29.13
CA LEU A 386 19.59 23.72 28.91
C LEU A 386 18.07 23.67 29.07
N ASN A 387 17.52 24.30 30.10
CA ASN A 387 16.08 24.29 30.37
C ASN A 387 15.27 24.98 29.26
N GLU A 388 15.76 26.12 28.75
CA GLU A 388 15.14 26.82 27.62
C GLU A 388 15.23 25.99 26.34
N ARG A 389 16.37 25.33 26.11
CA ARG A 389 16.55 24.42 24.96
C ARG A 389 15.57 23.26 25.00
N ILE A 390 15.37 22.64 26.17
CA ILE A 390 14.42 21.55 26.37
C ILE A 390 12.98 22.01 26.13
N ALA A 391 12.61 23.20 26.62
CA ALA A 391 11.29 23.77 26.37
C ALA A 391 11.03 23.97 24.87
N ALA A 392 11.98 24.60 24.16
CA ALA A 392 11.88 24.82 22.71
C ALA A 392 11.83 23.51 21.91
N LEU A 393 12.61 22.50 22.29
CA LEU A 393 12.58 21.17 21.69
C LEU A 393 11.21 20.51 21.87
N ASN A 394 10.68 20.52 23.10
CA ASN A 394 9.40 19.92 23.44
C ASN A 394 8.25 20.58 22.70
N GLU A 395 8.22 21.92 22.65
CA GLU A 395 7.18 22.68 21.95
C GLU A 395 7.22 22.42 20.45
N TYR A 396 8.39 22.55 19.82
CA TYR A 396 8.56 22.35 18.39
C TYR A 396 8.24 20.90 17.97
N HIS A 397 8.73 19.91 18.74
CA HIS A 397 8.49 18.51 18.43
C HIS A 397 7.01 18.13 18.63
N THR A 398 6.38 18.62 19.71
CA THR A 398 4.93 18.42 19.92
C THR A 398 4.13 18.98 18.75
N TYR A 399 4.46 20.20 18.29
CA TYR A 399 3.80 20.83 17.14
C TYR A 399 4.08 20.06 15.83
N SER A 400 5.31 19.61 15.61
CA SER A 400 5.67 18.81 14.44
C SER A 400 4.92 17.49 14.39
N VAL A 401 4.84 16.77 15.52
CA VAL A 401 4.07 15.52 15.64
C VAL A 401 2.57 15.74 15.40
N TYR A 402 2.02 16.83 15.93
CA TYR A 402 0.62 17.23 15.71
C TYR A 402 0.34 17.53 14.22
N ASN A 403 1.18 18.34 13.57
CA ASN A 403 1.01 18.66 12.15
C ASN A 403 1.26 17.46 11.24
N SER A 404 2.23 16.61 11.55
CA SER A 404 2.49 15.37 10.82
C SER A 404 1.31 14.39 10.88
N ASN A 405 0.46 14.46 11.91
CA ASN A 405 -0.77 13.64 12.01
C ASN A 405 -1.98 14.24 11.29
N ILE A 406 -1.98 15.55 11.02
CA ILE A 406 -3.20 16.22 10.56
C ILE A 406 -3.16 16.57 9.07
N PHE A 407 -2.01 16.68 8.38
CA PHE A 407 -2.08 17.52 7.16
C PHE A 407 -1.37 17.18 5.86
N LEU A 408 -0.77 16.02 5.63
CA LEU A 408 -0.27 15.85 4.26
C LEU A 408 -1.38 15.49 3.28
N LEU A 409 -2.16 14.42 3.44
CA LEU A 409 -3.03 13.99 2.32
C LEU A 409 -4.25 13.18 2.75
N ALA A 410 -4.80 13.37 3.95
CA ALA A 410 -5.98 12.60 4.41
C ALA A 410 -7.22 12.73 3.47
N TRP A 411 -7.22 13.74 2.59
CA TRP A 411 -8.24 13.96 1.57
C TRP A 411 -7.97 13.21 0.24
N LEU A 412 -6.75 12.73 0.02
CA LEU A 412 -6.36 11.90 -1.13
C LEU A 412 -6.43 10.43 -0.74
N ASN A 413 -7.04 9.63 -1.61
CA ASN A 413 -6.98 8.19 -1.48
C ASN A 413 -5.58 7.66 -1.88
N GLU A 414 -5.23 6.47 -1.40
CA GLU A 414 -3.92 5.84 -1.66
C GLU A 414 -3.62 5.73 -3.15
N LEU A 415 -4.62 5.34 -3.97
CA LEU A 415 -4.45 5.21 -5.42
C LEU A 415 -4.05 6.52 -6.11
N ALA A 416 -4.66 7.63 -5.72
CA ALA A 416 -4.33 8.94 -6.27
C ALA A 416 -2.96 9.41 -5.81
N TRP A 417 -2.56 9.09 -4.57
CA TRP A 417 -1.21 9.38 -4.10
C TRP A 417 -0.15 8.53 -4.82
N ASP A 418 -0.41 7.25 -5.04
CA ASP A 418 0.45 6.38 -5.86
C ASP A 418 0.61 6.96 -7.27
N ASN A 419 -0.48 7.42 -7.89
CA ASN A 419 -0.41 8.08 -9.20
C ASN A 419 0.43 9.37 -9.19
N VAL A 420 0.41 10.14 -8.10
CA VAL A 420 1.23 11.36 -7.94
C VAL A 420 2.70 11.00 -7.75
N THR A 421 3.01 9.98 -6.97
CA THR A 421 4.41 9.53 -6.77
C THR A 421 5.00 8.89 -8.03
N GLU A 422 4.20 8.19 -8.84
CA GLU A 422 4.64 7.72 -10.16
C GLU A 422 4.79 8.87 -11.16
N LEU A 423 3.93 9.90 -11.07
CA LEU A 423 4.06 11.11 -11.90
C LEU A 423 5.38 11.83 -11.63
N ASP A 424 5.80 11.94 -10.37
CA ASP A 424 7.06 12.59 -9.97
C ASP A 424 8.30 11.97 -10.63
N LYS A 425 8.27 10.65 -10.88
CA LYS A 425 9.35 9.92 -11.56
C LYS A 425 9.48 10.27 -13.04
N LEU A 426 8.46 10.87 -13.66
CA LEU A 426 8.48 11.18 -15.08
C LEU A 426 9.35 12.43 -15.36
N PRO A 427 10.08 12.45 -16.50
CA PRO A 427 10.83 13.63 -16.91
C PRO A 427 9.93 14.85 -17.05
N GLY A 428 10.29 15.96 -16.40
CA GLY A 428 9.49 17.20 -16.39
C GLY A 428 8.45 17.31 -15.26
N PHE A 429 8.36 16.31 -14.38
CA PHE A 429 7.47 16.29 -13.21
C PHE A 429 8.20 16.09 -11.87
N HIS A 430 9.53 16.19 -11.86
CA HIS A 430 10.29 16.07 -10.61
C HIS A 430 9.98 17.25 -9.68
N GLY A 431 9.65 16.98 -8.42
CA GLY A 431 9.24 17.97 -7.43
C GLY A 431 7.73 18.14 -7.32
N VAL A 432 6.92 17.31 -7.99
CA VAL A 432 5.46 17.31 -7.82
C VAL A 432 5.12 16.93 -6.38
N ILE A 433 5.80 15.95 -5.79
CA ILE A 433 5.58 15.55 -4.39
C ILE A 433 5.79 16.75 -3.45
N ASP A 434 6.91 17.46 -3.61
CA ASP A 434 7.23 18.65 -2.81
C ASP A 434 6.17 19.74 -2.95
N SER A 435 5.58 19.90 -4.14
CA SER A 435 4.48 20.84 -4.38
C SER A 435 3.20 20.46 -3.63
N PHE A 436 2.86 19.17 -3.57
CA PHE A 436 1.72 18.69 -2.78
C PHE A 436 1.96 18.88 -1.28
N GLU A 437 3.20 18.74 -0.81
CA GLU A 437 3.55 19.00 0.58
C GLU A 437 3.52 20.50 0.92
N GLN A 438 4.01 21.35 0.01
CA GLN A 438 4.11 22.79 0.23
C GLN A 438 2.77 23.53 0.06
N TYR A 439 1.95 23.13 -0.90
CA TYR A 439 0.69 23.79 -1.28
C TYR A 439 -0.53 22.88 -1.07
N ALA A 440 -0.52 22.05 -0.02
CA ALA A 440 -1.55 21.02 0.23
C ALA A 440 -2.99 21.57 0.22
N ARG A 441 -3.21 22.77 0.75
CA ARG A 441 -4.54 23.41 0.79
C ARG A 441 -5.05 23.81 -0.58
N ASP A 442 -4.18 24.31 -1.44
CA ASP A 442 -4.55 24.76 -2.79
C ASP A 442 -4.82 23.56 -3.69
N TRP A 443 -4.01 22.50 -3.56
CA TRP A 443 -4.26 21.21 -4.20
C TRP A 443 -5.57 20.56 -3.72
N TYR A 444 -5.90 20.66 -2.43
CA TYR A 444 -7.20 20.22 -1.92
C TYR A 444 -8.35 20.99 -2.57
N ASN A 445 -8.25 22.33 -2.62
CA ASN A 445 -9.27 23.18 -3.26
C ASN A 445 -9.43 22.87 -4.75
N TRP A 446 -8.32 22.59 -5.43
CA TRP A 446 -8.33 22.15 -6.83
C TRP A 446 -9.03 20.79 -6.96
N TYR A 447 -8.69 19.83 -6.10
CA TYR A 447 -9.25 18.47 -6.12
C TYR A 447 -10.77 18.42 -5.90
N ILE A 448 -11.29 19.19 -4.94
CA ILE A 448 -12.73 19.22 -4.60
C ILE A 448 -13.57 20.03 -5.58
N ASN A 449 -12.94 20.77 -6.51
CA ASN A 449 -13.68 21.56 -7.49
C ASN A 449 -14.52 20.64 -8.39
N THR A 450 -15.67 21.11 -8.86
CA THR A 450 -16.53 20.35 -9.78
C THR A 450 -15.90 20.17 -11.15
N GLU A 451 -15.11 21.16 -11.61
CA GLU A 451 -14.49 21.23 -12.93
C GLU A 451 -12.99 21.57 -12.85
N PRO A 452 -12.19 20.74 -12.16
CA PRO A 452 -10.77 21.00 -11.92
C PRO A 452 -9.94 21.14 -13.21
N GLU A 453 -10.35 20.47 -14.29
CA GLU A 453 -9.70 20.56 -15.60
C GLU A 453 -9.81 21.93 -16.28
N SER A 454 -10.70 22.80 -15.77
CA SER A 454 -10.85 24.19 -16.24
C SER A 454 -10.03 25.19 -15.42
N LEU A 455 -9.49 24.76 -14.27
CA LEU A 455 -8.70 25.60 -13.37
C LEU A 455 -7.21 25.58 -13.75
N PRO A 456 -6.48 26.69 -13.50
CA PRO A 456 -5.02 26.66 -13.59
C PRO A 456 -4.42 25.69 -12.57
N LEU A 457 -3.29 25.06 -12.93
CA LEU A 457 -2.52 24.25 -12.00
C LEU A 457 -1.90 25.10 -10.89
N ILE A 458 -1.60 24.46 -9.77
CA ILE A 458 -1.10 25.15 -8.57
C ILE A 458 0.39 25.49 -8.72
N GLY A 459 0.74 26.72 -8.35
CA GLY A 459 2.13 27.17 -8.28
C GLY A 459 2.82 27.23 -9.65
N GLU A 460 4.04 26.69 -9.73
CA GLU A 460 4.86 26.73 -10.95
C GLU A 460 4.37 25.79 -12.06
N TRP A 461 3.56 24.78 -11.71
CA TRP A 461 3.10 23.76 -12.65
C TRP A 461 2.23 24.32 -13.78
N GLU A 462 1.55 25.45 -13.56
CA GLU A 462 0.74 26.10 -14.61
C GLU A 462 1.58 26.61 -15.78
N GLY A 463 2.80 27.10 -15.48
CA GLY A 463 3.73 27.63 -16.48
C GLY A 463 4.70 26.58 -17.04
N VAL A 464 4.96 25.51 -16.29
CA VAL A 464 5.88 24.43 -16.69
C VAL A 464 5.19 23.41 -17.59
N CYS A 465 3.92 23.10 -17.35
CA CYS A 465 3.20 22.05 -18.07
C CYS A 465 2.49 22.55 -19.33
N ASN A 466 2.63 21.80 -20.43
CA ASN A 466 1.77 21.96 -21.61
C ASN A 466 0.38 21.32 -21.40
N GLU A 467 -0.58 21.58 -22.30
CA GLU A 467 -1.96 21.08 -22.17
C GLU A 467 -2.03 19.56 -21.95
N PHE A 468 -1.19 18.77 -22.63
CA PHE A 468 -1.15 17.32 -22.46
C PHE A 468 -0.64 16.90 -21.07
N GLN A 469 0.40 17.56 -20.58
CA GLN A 469 0.95 17.34 -19.25
C GLN A 469 -0.03 17.74 -18.14
N LYS A 470 -0.83 18.79 -18.34
CA LYS A 470 -1.91 19.17 -17.40
C LYS A 470 -2.96 18.07 -17.25
N MET A 471 -3.27 17.35 -18.34
CA MET A 471 -4.19 16.20 -18.27
C MET A 471 -3.67 15.07 -17.37
N LEU A 472 -2.35 14.93 -17.19
CA LEU A 472 -1.78 13.92 -16.31
C LEU A 472 -2.11 14.18 -14.84
N PHE A 473 -2.17 15.45 -14.42
CA PHE A 473 -2.68 15.81 -13.09
C PHE A 473 -4.15 15.44 -12.92
N VAL A 474 -4.99 15.75 -13.92
CA VAL A 474 -6.41 15.35 -13.93
C VAL A 474 -6.53 13.82 -13.88
N ARG A 475 -5.70 13.09 -14.63
CA ARG A 475 -5.68 11.61 -14.62
C ARG A 475 -5.30 11.04 -13.26
N SER A 476 -4.28 11.61 -12.62
CA SER A 476 -3.76 11.13 -11.35
C SER A 476 -4.72 11.41 -10.18
N LEU A 477 -5.47 12.51 -10.24
CA LEU A 477 -6.28 13.01 -9.12
C LEU A 477 -7.80 12.82 -9.33
N ARG A 478 -8.31 13.07 -10.54
CA ARG A 478 -9.74 13.13 -10.86
C ARG A 478 -10.05 12.38 -12.15
N GLN A 479 -9.95 11.06 -12.07
CA GLN A 479 -10.13 10.16 -13.21
C GLN A 479 -11.51 10.32 -13.89
N ASP A 480 -12.54 10.71 -13.12
CA ASP A 480 -13.88 11.02 -13.62
C ASP A 480 -13.92 12.20 -14.60
N ARG A 481 -12.95 13.13 -14.52
CA ARG A 481 -12.88 14.33 -15.37
C ARG A 481 -11.98 14.19 -16.59
N VAL A 482 -11.26 13.06 -16.72
CA VAL A 482 -10.29 12.85 -17.81
C VAL A 482 -10.94 12.92 -19.18
N SER A 483 -12.15 12.38 -19.36
CA SER A 483 -12.86 12.43 -20.65
C SER A 483 -13.10 13.87 -21.10
N PHE A 484 -13.49 14.76 -20.18
CA PHE A 484 -13.71 16.18 -20.48
C PHE A 484 -12.39 16.88 -20.83
N SER A 485 -11.33 16.57 -20.09
CA SER A 485 -9.98 17.08 -20.37
C SER A 485 -9.48 16.68 -21.76
N ILE A 486 -9.70 15.43 -22.18
CA ILE A 486 -9.35 14.93 -23.51
C ILE A 486 -10.19 15.61 -24.59
N THR A 487 -11.50 15.76 -24.36
CA THR A 487 -12.39 16.49 -25.27
C THR A 487 -11.90 17.91 -25.49
N ASN A 488 -11.62 18.66 -24.43
CA ASN A 488 -11.11 20.03 -24.53
C ASN A 488 -9.79 20.08 -25.31
N PHE A 489 -8.88 19.15 -25.03
CA PHE A 489 -7.63 19.06 -25.77
C PHE A 489 -7.85 18.82 -27.28
N ILE A 490 -8.73 17.88 -27.66
CA ILE A 490 -9.05 17.61 -29.07
C ILE A 490 -9.69 18.84 -29.74
N VAL A 491 -10.62 19.51 -29.05
CA VAL A 491 -11.28 20.73 -29.56
C VAL A 491 -10.25 21.84 -29.80
N ASN A 492 -9.32 22.05 -28.86
CA ASN A 492 -8.30 23.08 -28.97
C ASN A 492 -7.30 22.79 -30.11
N GLN A 493 -6.94 21.52 -30.34
CA GLN A 493 -5.91 21.12 -31.30
C GLN A 493 -6.45 20.84 -32.71
N LEU A 494 -7.62 20.21 -32.82
CA LEU A 494 -8.20 19.73 -34.10
C LEU A 494 -9.54 20.40 -34.44
N GLY A 495 -10.23 20.98 -33.47
CA GLY A 495 -11.53 21.63 -33.64
C GLY A 495 -12.72 20.76 -33.18
N PRO A 496 -13.90 21.38 -32.99
CA PRO A 496 -15.08 20.73 -32.41
C PRO A 496 -15.64 19.55 -33.22
N GLN A 497 -15.46 19.57 -34.54
CA GLN A 497 -15.95 18.53 -35.46
C GLN A 497 -15.32 17.14 -35.24
N PHE A 498 -14.23 17.04 -34.46
CA PHE A 498 -13.59 15.76 -34.13
C PHE A 498 -14.12 15.11 -32.85
N VAL A 499 -14.96 15.83 -32.10
CA VAL A 499 -15.65 15.30 -30.91
C VAL A 499 -17.15 15.19 -31.16
N GLU A 500 -17.71 16.08 -31.98
CA GLU A 500 -19.10 16.00 -32.40
C GLU A 500 -19.28 14.96 -33.52
N PRO A 501 -20.07 13.89 -33.31
CA PRO A 501 -20.29 12.91 -34.37
C PRO A 501 -21.10 13.54 -35.52
N PRO A 502 -20.72 13.29 -36.78
CA PRO A 502 -21.46 13.79 -37.93
C PRO A 502 -22.83 13.14 -38.03
N VAL A 503 -23.81 13.89 -38.54
CA VAL A 503 -25.13 13.33 -38.88
C VAL A 503 -24.93 12.36 -40.05
N LEU A 504 -25.49 11.15 -39.95
CA LEU A 504 -25.41 10.16 -41.02
C LEU A 504 -26.20 10.64 -42.25
N ASP A 505 -25.50 10.93 -43.34
CA ASP A 505 -26.11 11.22 -44.65
C ASP A 505 -26.06 9.97 -45.53
N ILE A 506 -27.17 9.24 -45.61
CA ILE A 506 -27.28 8.00 -46.40
C ILE A 506 -27.14 8.31 -47.91
N LYS A 507 -27.53 9.51 -48.36
CA LYS A 507 -27.44 9.91 -49.76
C LYS A 507 -25.98 10.11 -50.17
N ALA A 508 -25.19 10.78 -49.34
CA ALA A 508 -23.75 10.92 -49.58
C ALA A 508 -23.05 9.55 -49.68
N VAL A 509 -23.39 8.62 -48.79
CA VAL A 509 -22.84 7.25 -48.82
C VAL A 509 -23.24 6.50 -50.10
N LEU A 510 -24.48 6.69 -50.58
CA LEU A 510 -24.93 6.10 -51.84
C LEU A 510 -24.15 6.66 -53.04
N GLU A 511 -23.89 7.97 -53.08
CA GLU A 511 -23.14 8.64 -54.15
C GLU A 511 -21.67 8.18 -54.20
N GLU A 512 -21.07 7.87 -53.04
CA GLU A 512 -19.71 7.33 -52.94
C GLU A 512 -19.63 5.81 -53.20
N SER A 513 -20.78 5.12 -53.24
CA SER A 513 -20.84 3.66 -53.41
C SER A 513 -20.86 3.21 -54.87
N VAL A 514 -20.33 2.02 -55.13
CA VAL A 514 -20.41 1.33 -56.43
C VAL A 514 -21.32 0.09 -56.35
N PRO A 515 -21.89 -0.40 -57.48
CA PRO A 515 -22.84 -1.52 -57.48
C PRO A 515 -22.32 -2.81 -56.82
N GLN A 516 -21.01 -3.03 -56.90
CA GLN A 516 -20.33 -4.21 -56.37
C GLN A 516 -20.08 -4.16 -54.86
N THR A 517 -20.23 -2.98 -54.23
CA THR A 517 -19.93 -2.78 -52.82
C THR A 517 -21.20 -2.87 -51.99
N PRO A 518 -21.31 -3.83 -51.05
CA PRO A 518 -22.46 -3.91 -50.17
C PRO A 518 -22.50 -2.73 -49.19
N LEU A 519 -23.68 -2.19 -48.95
CA LEU A 519 -23.94 -1.11 -48.00
C LEU A 519 -24.54 -1.70 -46.73
N ILE A 520 -23.86 -1.53 -45.60
CA ILE A 520 -24.15 -2.29 -44.38
C ILE A 520 -24.55 -1.35 -43.23
N PHE A 521 -25.80 -1.46 -42.80
CA PHE A 521 -26.28 -0.87 -41.56
C PHE A 521 -25.92 -1.76 -40.38
N VAL A 522 -25.04 -1.25 -39.53
CA VAL A 522 -24.81 -1.82 -38.20
C VAL A 522 -25.89 -1.26 -37.28
N LEU A 523 -26.79 -2.14 -36.84
CA LEU A 523 -27.97 -1.77 -36.07
C LEU A 523 -27.63 -1.65 -34.59
N SER A 524 -28.12 -0.57 -33.98
CA SER A 524 -28.28 -0.49 -32.53
C SER A 524 -29.65 -1.03 -32.12
N PRO A 525 -29.81 -1.53 -30.88
CA PRO A 525 -31.10 -2.04 -30.40
C PRO A 525 -32.22 -1.02 -30.58
N GLY A 526 -33.29 -1.40 -31.28
CA GLY A 526 -34.49 -0.57 -31.46
C GLY A 526 -34.45 0.42 -32.62
N VAL A 527 -33.41 0.40 -33.47
CA VAL A 527 -33.33 1.25 -34.68
C VAL A 527 -33.57 0.41 -35.95
N ASP A 528 -34.48 0.86 -36.80
CA ASP A 528 -34.77 0.26 -38.11
C ASP A 528 -34.52 1.26 -39.25
N PRO A 529 -33.54 1.01 -40.15
CA PRO A 529 -33.23 1.90 -41.27
C PRO A 529 -34.21 1.79 -42.45
N THR A 530 -35.19 0.87 -42.40
CA THR A 530 -36.10 0.61 -43.52
C THR A 530 -36.83 1.87 -44.00
N GLY A 531 -37.36 2.67 -43.08
CA GLY A 531 -38.08 3.92 -43.42
C GLY A 531 -37.19 4.93 -44.14
N ALA A 532 -35.95 5.12 -43.68
CA ALA A 532 -34.99 6.02 -44.29
C ALA A 532 -34.56 5.56 -45.70
N LEU A 533 -34.46 4.25 -45.91
CA LEU A 533 -34.18 3.68 -47.24
C LEU A 533 -35.36 3.84 -48.22
N ILE A 534 -36.60 3.70 -47.75
CA ILE A 534 -37.79 3.93 -48.59
C ILE A 534 -37.83 5.38 -49.06
N GLN A 535 -37.63 6.34 -48.14
CA GLN A 535 -37.54 7.76 -48.48
C GLN A 535 -36.40 8.04 -49.47
N LEU A 536 -35.24 7.40 -49.29
CA LEU A 536 -34.12 7.54 -50.24
C LEU A 536 -34.46 6.98 -51.62
N ALA A 537 -35.19 5.85 -51.68
CA ALA A 537 -35.63 5.25 -52.92
C ALA A 537 -36.65 6.14 -53.65
N GLU A 538 -37.53 6.83 -52.92
CA GLU A 538 -38.45 7.85 -53.46
C GLU A 538 -37.70 9.04 -54.04
N VAL A 539 -36.73 9.58 -53.31
CA VAL A 539 -35.90 10.71 -53.77
C VAL A 539 -35.01 10.33 -54.99
N SER A 540 -34.70 9.05 -55.15
CA SER A 540 -33.82 8.53 -56.21
C SER A 540 -34.56 7.88 -57.39
N ASP A 541 -35.88 8.03 -57.48
CA ASP A 541 -36.75 7.40 -58.50
C ASP A 541 -36.57 5.86 -58.61
N MET A 542 -36.28 5.20 -57.49
CA MET A 542 -36.04 3.75 -57.38
C MET A 542 -37.16 2.99 -56.66
N THR A 543 -38.26 3.65 -56.29
CA THR A 543 -39.37 3.04 -55.53
C THR A 543 -39.94 1.78 -56.18
N SER A 544 -40.11 1.77 -57.52
CA SER A 544 -40.63 0.60 -58.25
C SER A 544 -39.64 -0.56 -58.32
N ASN A 545 -38.35 -0.28 -58.10
CA ASN A 545 -37.23 -1.21 -58.26
C ASN A 545 -36.55 -1.51 -56.91
N PHE A 546 -37.19 -1.15 -55.79
CA PHE A 546 -36.72 -1.42 -54.44
C PHE A 546 -37.39 -2.70 -53.90
N GLN A 547 -36.56 -3.68 -53.52
CA GLN A 547 -36.99 -4.98 -53.03
C GLN A 547 -36.43 -5.18 -51.62
N SER A 548 -37.32 -5.26 -50.63
CA SER A 548 -36.95 -5.47 -49.22
C SER A 548 -37.37 -6.87 -48.76
N ILE A 549 -36.49 -7.57 -48.04
CA ILE A 549 -36.78 -8.85 -47.42
C ILE A 549 -36.16 -8.92 -46.02
N SER A 550 -36.96 -9.33 -45.03
CA SER A 550 -36.47 -9.64 -43.68
C SER A 550 -35.99 -11.08 -43.61
N LEU A 551 -34.72 -11.28 -43.27
CA LEU A 551 -34.12 -12.60 -43.16
C LEU A 551 -34.55 -13.29 -41.86
N GLY A 552 -35.09 -14.49 -42.02
CA GLY A 552 -35.53 -15.39 -40.96
C GLY A 552 -35.59 -16.82 -41.49
N GLN A 553 -36.20 -17.74 -40.73
CA GLN A 553 -36.24 -19.15 -41.12
C GLN A 553 -36.93 -19.33 -42.50
N GLY A 554 -36.21 -19.91 -43.46
CA GLY A 554 -36.73 -20.24 -44.80
C GLY A 554 -36.64 -19.14 -45.87
N GLN A 555 -36.14 -17.93 -45.56
CA GLN A 555 -36.12 -16.80 -46.52
C GLN A 555 -34.87 -16.76 -47.42
N ALA A 556 -33.83 -17.52 -47.09
CA ALA A 556 -32.55 -17.55 -47.82
C ALA A 556 -32.65 -17.83 -49.34
N PRO A 557 -33.51 -18.75 -49.84
CA PRO A 557 -33.65 -18.99 -51.28
C PRO A 557 -34.25 -17.79 -52.03
N ILE A 558 -35.20 -17.09 -51.40
CA ILE A 558 -35.86 -15.91 -51.99
C ILE A 558 -34.86 -14.76 -52.06
N ALA A 559 -34.11 -14.51 -50.98
CA ALA A 559 -33.04 -13.51 -50.96
C ALA A 559 -31.99 -13.77 -52.06
N THR A 560 -31.58 -15.03 -52.24
CA THR A 560 -30.63 -15.41 -53.32
C THR A 560 -31.17 -15.04 -54.71
N LYS A 561 -32.45 -15.29 -54.97
CA LYS A 561 -33.09 -14.98 -56.26
C LYS A 561 -33.21 -13.46 -56.48
N LEU A 562 -33.61 -12.71 -55.46
CA LEU A 562 -33.71 -11.25 -55.53
C LEU A 562 -32.37 -10.59 -55.84
N ILE A 563 -31.28 -11.06 -55.21
CA ILE A 563 -29.92 -10.56 -55.49
C ILE A 563 -29.52 -10.85 -56.94
N GLN A 564 -29.77 -12.06 -57.44
CA GLN A 564 -29.40 -12.45 -58.81
C GLN A 564 -30.20 -11.70 -59.87
N THR A 565 -31.51 -11.51 -59.66
CA THR A 565 -32.35 -10.72 -60.55
C THR A 565 -31.98 -9.24 -60.48
N GLY A 566 -31.83 -8.71 -59.26
CA GLY A 566 -31.46 -7.31 -59.04
C GLY A 566 -30.11 -6.96 -59.65
N ALA A 567 -29.11 -7.84 -59.56
CA ALA A 567 -27.80 -7.61 -60.16
C ALA A 567 -27.84 -7.47 -61.69
N LYS A 568 -28.81 -8.12 -62.36
CA LYS A 568 -29.02 -8.05 -63.81
C LYS A 568 -29.91 -6.89 -64.23
N GLU A 569 -31.00 -6.65 -63.50
CA GLU A 569 -32.05 -5.68 -63.85
C GLU A 569 -31.84 -4.30 -63.22
N GLY A 570 -30.91 -4.17 -62.26
CA GLY A 570 -30.57 -2.90 -61.62
C GLY A 570 -31.42 -2.54 -60.41
N HIS A 571 -31.97 -3.53 -59.70
CA HIS A 571 -32.82 -3.29 -58.52
C HIS A 571 -32.01 -2.94 -57.28
N TRP A 572 -32.65 -2.32 -56.30
CA TRP A 572 -32.11 -2.19 -54.96
C TRP A 572 -32.63 -3.32 -54.10
N VAL A 573 -31.73 -4.08 -53.49
CA VAL A 573 -32.09 -5.22 -52.65
C VAL A 573 -31.69 -4.93 -51.21
N PHE A 574 -32.67 -4.84 -50.31
CA PHE A 574 -32.44 -4.67 -48.88
C PHE A 574 -32.71 -5.97 -48.13
N LEU A 575 -31.67 -6.50 -47.47
CA LEU A 575 -31.75 -7.66 -46.60
C LEU A 575 -31.76 -7.19 -45.14
N ALA A 576 -32.94 -7.22 -44.52
CA ALA A 576 -33.06 -6.85 -43.12
C ALA A 576 -32.71 -8.01 -42.18
N ASN A 577 -32.15 -7.70 -41.01
CA ASN A 577 -31.91 -8.64 -39.92
C ASN A 577 -30.99 -9.84 -40.27
N CYS A 578 -29.88 -9.59 -40.98
CA CYS A 578 -28.95 -10.65 -41.39
C CYS A 578 -28.42 -11.51 -40.23
N HIS A 579 -28.24 -10.93 -39.03
CA HIS A 579 -27.88 -11.63 -37.80
C HIS A 579 -28.86 -12.74 -37.37
N LEU A 580 -30.10 -12.75 -37.87
CA LEU A 580 -31.08 -13.82 -37.58
C LEU A 580 -30.89 -15.04 -38.49
N SER A 581 -30.05 -14.97 -39.52
CA SER A 581 -29.83 -16.02 -40.51
C SER A 581 -28.35 -16.32 -40.74
N LEU A 582 -27.57 -16.44 -39.65
CA LEU A 582 -26.12 -16.68 -39.67
C LEU A 582 -25.71 -17.92 -40.46
N SER A 583 -26.53 -18.98 -40.46
CA SER A 583 -26.29 -20.21 -41.22
C SER A 583 -26.22 -20.01 -42.74
N TRP A 584 -26.83 -18.95 -43.27
CA TRP A 584 -26.80 -18.62 -44.70
C TRP A 584 -25.70 -17.62 -45.06
N MET A 585 -25.10 -16.94 -44.07
CA MET A 585 -24.09 -15.90 -44.32
C MET A 585 -22.86 -16.39 -45.11
N PRO A 586 -22.33 -17.62 -44.93
CA PRO A 586 -21.25 -18.13 -45.77
C PRO A 586 -21.63 -18.27 -47.25
N LYS A 587 -22.92 -18.45 -47.56
CA LYS A 587 -23.41 -18.50 -48.94
C LYS A 587 -23.62 -17.09 -49.50
N LEU A 588 -24.11 -16.16 -48.68
CA LEU A 588 -24.17 -14.75 -49.06
C LEU A 588 -22.78 -14.18 -49.35
N ASP A 589 -21.77 -14.56 -48.57
CA ASP A 589 -20.38 -14.15 -48.78
C ASP A 589 -19.87 -14.53 -50.17
N LYS A 590 -20.05 -15.79 -50.57
CA LYS A 590 -19.75 -16.26 -51.93
C LYS A 590 -20.53 -15.50 -53.01
N ILE A 591 -21.78 -15.12 -52.74
CA ILE A 591 -22.57 -14.32 -53.70
C ILE A 591 -21.97 -12.93 -53.86
N ILE A 592 -21.56 -12.28 -52.77
CA ILE A 592 -20.94 -10.95 -52.79
C ILE A 592 -19.59 -11.00 -53.50
N GLU A 593 -18.76 -12.02 -53.24
CA GLU A 593 -17.49 -12.25 -53.95
C GLU A 593 -17.70 -12.38 -55.48
N LEU A 594 -18.74 -13.12 -55.89
CA LEU A 594 -19.11 -13.23 -57.30
C LEU A 594 -19.61 -11.90 -57.90
N LEU A 595 -20.34 -11.09 -57.14
CA LEU A 595 -20.77 -9.76 -57.59
C LEU A 595 -19.60 -8.79 -57.75
N GLN A 596 -18.56 -8.90 -56.93
CA GLN A 596 -17.35 -8.07 -57.04
C GLN A 596 -16.51 -8.38 -58.27
N SER A 597 -16.52 -9.63 -58.72
CA SER A 597 -15.77 -10.09 -59.89
C SER A 597 -16.58 -10.11 -61.20
N GLY A 598 -17.91 -9.98 -61.11
CA GLY A 598 -18.84 -10.09 -62.24
C GLY A 598 -19.31 -8.76 -62.82
N GLU A 599 -19.93 -8.82 -64.00
CA GLU A 599 -20.65 -7.68 -64.57
C GLU A 599 -21.99 -7.48 -63.86
N VAL A 600 -22.17 -6.32 -63.23
CA VAL A 600 -23.36 -5.94 -62.46
C VAL A 600 -23.94 -4.64 -63.02
N HIS A 601 -25.27 -4.54 -63.05
CA HIS A 601 -25.96 -3.35 -63.55
C HIS A 601 -25.60 -2.09 -62.75
N SER A 602 -25.36 -0.95 -63.42
CA SER A 602 -24.85 0.29 -62.80
C SER A 602 -25.75 0.89 -61.71
N LYS A 603 -27.07 0.65 -61.80
CA LYS A 603 -28.07 1.08 -60.80
C LYS A 603 -28.27 0.11 -59.64
N PHE A 604 -27.72 -1.10 -59.70
CA PHE A 604 -27.89 -2.09 -58.63
C PHE A 604 -27.24 -1.61 -57.33
N ARG A 605 -27.91 -1.83 -56.20
CA ARG A 605 -27.35 -1.64 -54.86
C ARG A 605 -27.86 -2.74 -53.94
N ILE A 606 -26.96 -3.29 -53.12
CA ILE A 606 -27.31 -4.25 -52.07
C ILE A 606 -27.10 -3.60 -50.70
N TRP A 607 -28.16 -3.61 -49.92
CA TRP A 607 -28.23 -3.05 -48.58
C TRP A 607 -28.43 -4.18 -47.58
N LEU A 608 -27.65 -4.20 -46.51
CA LEU A 608 -27.70 -5.20 -45.46
C LEU A 608 -27.98 -4.50 -44.13
N SER A 609 -28.83 -5.05 -43.27
CA SER A 609 -28.91 -4.62 -41.86
C SER A 609 -28.61 -5.76 -40.91
N SER A 610 -27.73 -5.51 -39.94
CA SER A 610 -27.34 -6.51 -38.96
C SER A 610 -26.95 -5.89 -37.64
N SER A 611 -27.40 -6.49 -36.54
CA SER A 611 -26.77 -6.29 -35.23
C SER A 611 -25.35 -6.89 -35.25
N PRO A 612 -24.39 -6.33 -34.49
CA PRO A 612 -23.06 -6.91 -34.35
C PRO A 612 -23.13 -8.38 -33.89
N ALA A 613 -22.55 -9.29 -34.65
CA ALA A 613 -22.48 -10.72 -34.32
C ALA A 613 -21.08 -11.27 -34.65
N PRO A 614 -20.41 -11.98 -33.73
CA PRO A 614 -19.05 -12.51 -33.97
C PRO A 614 -18.95 -13.47 -35.16
N GLU A 615 -20.04 -14.15 -35.47
CA GLU A 615 -20.16 -15.16 -36.52
C GLU A 615 -20.48 -14.55 -37.90
N PHE A 616 -20.66 -13.24 -37.98
CA PHE A 616 -20.90 -12.54 -39.24
C PHE A 616 -19.61 -12.56 -40.11
N PRO A 617 -19.69 -12.89 -41.42
CA PRO A 617 -18.50 -13.01 -42.26
C PRO A 617 -17.69 -11.73 -42.34
N ILE A 618 -16.42 -11.83 -41.96
CA ILE A 618 -15.46 -10.72 -41.96
C ILE A 618 -15.22 -10.22 -43.39
N SER A 619 -15.26 -11.11 -44.38
CA SER A 619 -15.15 -10.83 -45.82
C SER A 619 -16.24 -9.86 -46.31
N ILE A 620 -17.50 -10.11 -45.96
CA ILE A 620 -18.61 -9.20 -46.28
C ILE A 620 -18.40 -7.83 -45.63
N LEU A 621 -17.96 -7.82 -44.37
CA LEU A 621 -17.62 -6.57 -43.70
C LEU A 621 -16.48 -5.88 -44.46
N GLN A 622 -15.34 -6.51 -44.70
CA GLN A 622 -14.21 -5.90 -45.42
C GLN A 622 -14.61 -5.35 -46.79
N ALA A 623 -15.46 -6.07 -47.53
CA ALA A 623 -15.99 -5.70 -48.84
C ALA A 623 -16.93 -4.49 -48.85
N GLY A 624 -17.67 -4.25 -47.76
CA GLY A 624 -18.77 -3.28 -47.73
C GLY A 624 -18.45 -1.90 -47.17
N ILE A 625 -19.33 -0.93 -47.40
CA ILE A 625 -19.33 0.35 -46.67
C ILE A 625 -20.23 0.19 -45.44
N LYS A 626 -19.71 0.53 -44.27
CA LYS A 626 -20.39 0.34 -42.98
C LYS A 626 -20.89 1.67 -42.49
N MET A 627 -22.15 1.70 -42.10
CA MET A 627 -22.77 2.84 -41.46
C MET A 627 -23.47 2.39 -40.19
N THR A 628 -23.17 3.08 -39.10
CA THR A 628 -23.77 2.80 -37.80
C THR A 628 -25.03 3.64 -37.65
N THR A 629 -26.16 2.96 -37.47
CA THR A 629 -27.43 3.60 -37.06
C THR A 629 -27.50 3.67 -35.55
N GLU A 630 -26.41 4.15 -34.94
CA GLU A 630 -26.44 4.45 -33.53
C GLU A 630 -27.42 5.61 -33.34
N PRO A 631 -28.41 5.51 -32.42
CA PRO A 631 -29.02 6.72 -31.92
C PRO A 631 -27.87 7.60 -31.42
N PRO A 632 -27.81 8.89 -31.78
CA PRO A 632 -26.65 9.75 -31.55
C PRO A 632 -26.10 9.46 -30.15
N LYS A 633 -24.89 8.88 -30.10
CA LYS A 633 -24.38 8.19 -28.93
C LYS A 633 -24.64 9.05 -27.70
N VAL A 634 -25.48 8.50 -26.85
CA VAL A 634 -25.92 9.03 -25.56
C VAL A 634 -24.69 9.49 -24.75
N LEU A 635 -23.50 8.93 -24.96
CA LEU A 635 -22.27 9.36 -24.31
C LEU A 635 -21.89 10.85 -24.48
N TYR A 636 -22.25 11.51 -25.58
CA TYR A 636 -21.83 12.90 -25.86
C TYR A 636 -23.00 13.89 -26.03
N PHE A 637 -24.21 13.37 -26.22
CA PHE A 637 -25.39 14.21 -26.35
C PHE A 637 -26.12 14.27 -25.02
N GLY A 638 -26.03 15.43 -24.37
CA GLY A 638 -26.87 15.74 -23.21
C GLY A 638 -28.33 15.91 -23.61
N LEU A 639 -29.19 16.04 -22.61
CA LEU A 639 -30.63 16.24 -22.71
C LEU A 639 -31.10 17.14 -23.87
N LYS A 640 -30.37 18.25 -24.14
CA LYS A 640 -30.66 19.21 -25.21
C LYS A 640 -30.67 18.61 -26.62
N ALA A 641 -29.77 17.68 -26.91
CA ALA A 641 -29.66 17.09 -28.23
C ALA A 641 -30.73 16.03 -28.50
N ASN A 642 -31.07 15.21 -27.49
CA ASN A 642 -32.22 14.31 -27.56
C ASN A 642 -33.52 15.08 -27.79
N LEU A 643 -33.71 16.21 -27.10
CA LEU A 643 -34.84 17.11 -27.35
C LEU A 643 -34.88 17.59 -28.80
N LYS A 644 -33.77 18.15 -29.32
CA LYS A 644 -33.70 18.63 -30.71
C LYS A 644 -34.05 17.54 -31.72
N ARG A 645 -33.55 16.32 -31.51
CA ARG A 645 -33.83 15.15 -32.36
C ARG A 645 -35.33 14.84 -32.37
N LEU A 646 -35.97 14.74 -31.21
CA LEU A 646 -37.40 14.45 -31.11
C LEU A 646 -38.25 15.54 -31.78
N TYR A 647 -37.85 16.81 -31.65
CA TYR A 647 -38.51 17.92 -32.34
C TYR A 647 -38.40 17.83 -33.87
N GLN A 648 -37.31 17.29 -34.40
CA GLN A 648 -37.13 17.11 -35.84
C GLN A 648 -37.95 15.94 -36.40
N LEU A 649 -38.41 15.01 -35.55
CA LEU A 649 -39.29 13.91 -35.96
C LEU A 649 -40.76 14.35 -36.15
N ILE A 650 -41.16 15.48 -35.56
CA ILE A 650 -42.53 15.99 -35.64
C ILE A 650 -42.67 16.87 -36.88
N THR A 651 -43.66 16.58 -37.73
CA THR A 651 -43.91 17.36 -38.95
C THR A 651 -44.70 18.64 -38.67
N GLU A 652 -44.61 19.63 -39.55
CA GLU A 652 -45.40 20.87 -39.42
C GLU A 652 -46.91 20.61 -39.39
N ASP A 653 -47.39 19.61 -40.15
CA ASP A 653 -48.79 19.21 -40.16
C ASP A 653 -49.25 18.65 -38.81
N GLN A 654 -48.38 17.91 -38.10
CA GLN A 654 -48.67 17.40 -36.76
C GLN A 654 -48.74 18.51 -35.71
N PHE A 655 -48.05 19.64 -35.90
CA PHE A 655 -48.15 20.78 -34.98
C PHE A 655 -49.50 21.51 -35.02
N VAL A 656 -50.28 21.29 -36.08
CA VAL A 656 -51.55 21.98 -36.34
C VAL A 656 -52.75 21.02 -36.31
N SER A 657 -52.51 19.71 -36.24
CA SER A 657 -53.55 18.67 -36.31
C SER A 657 -54.47 18.61 -35.07
N CYS A 658 -54.03 19.11 -33.92
CA CYS A 658 -54.81 19.11 -32.69
C CYS A 658 -55.77 20.32 -32.60
N GLN A 659 -57.00 20.09 -32.13
CA GLN A 659 -58.02 21.12 -31.91
C GLN A 659 -57.57 22.21 -30.92
N TYR A 660 -56.66 21.87 -29.99
CA TYR A 660 -56.10 22.79 -29.01
C TYR A 660 -54.56 22.90 -29.17
N PRO A 661 -54.08 23.62 -30.21
CA PRO A 661 -52.66 23.62 -30.59
C PRO A 661 -51.72 24.17 -29.51
N GLU A 662 -52.17 25.11 -28.67
CA GLU A 662 -51.36 25.61 -27.56
C GLU A 662 -51.15 24.57 -26.46
N LYS A 663 -52.20 23.85 -26.06
CA LYS A 663 -52.11 22.78 -25.05
C LYS A 663 -51.23 21.65 -25.55
N TYR A 664 -51.43 21.25 -26.81
CA TYR A 664 -50.64 20.21 -27.46
C TYR A 664 -49.15 20.57 -27.49
N LYS A 665 -48.78 21.77 -27.95
CA LYS A 665 -47.36 22.19 -28.02
C LYS A 665 -46.65 22.18 -26.66
N LYS A 666 -47.34 22.59 -25.59
CA LYS A 666 -46.77 22.58 -24.23
C LYS A 666 -46.58 21.16 -23.70
N LEU A 667 -47.58 20.28 -23.89
CA LEU A 667 -47.49 18.89 -23.44
C LEU A 667 -46.54 18.04 -24.30
N LEU A 668 -46.41 18.35 -25.60
CA LEU A 668 -45.42 17.74 -26.47
C LEU A 668 -44.00 18.05 -26.00
N PHE A 669 -43.72 19.29 -25.59
CA PHE A 669 -42.43 19.62 -24.95
C PHE A 669 -42.22 18.79 -23.67
N GLY A 670 -43.27 18.65 -22.85
CA GLY A 670 -43.27 17.81 -21.67
C GLY A 670 -42.94 16.34 -21.96
N LEU A 671 -43.53 15.80 -23.02
CA LEU A 671 -43.31 14.43 -23.48
C LEU A 671 -41.90 14.24 -24.04
N CYS A 672 -41.41 15.16 -24.87
CA CYS A 672 -40.03 15.15 -25.38
C CYS A 672 -39.02 15.17 -24.23
N PHE A 673 -39.27 15.99 -23.21
CA PHE A 673 -38.42 16.10 -22.02
C PHE A 673 -38.46 14.83 -21.16
N PHE A 674 -39.66 14.30 -20.92
CA PHE A 674 -39.87 13.03 -20.24
C PHE A 674 -39.07 11.91 -20.92
N HIS A 675 -39.28 11.69 -22.22
CA HIS A 675 -38.59 10.64 -22.98
C HIS A 675 -37.06 10.83 -22.94
N SER A 676 -36.59 12.07 -23.12
CA SER A 676 -35.15 12.38 -23.08
C SER A 676 -34.52 12.05 -21.73
N ILE A 677 -35.20 12.32 -20.60
CA ILE A 677 -34.70 11.96 -19.27
C ILE A 677 -34.62 10.45 -19.08
N LEU A 678 -35.64 9.70 -19.52
CA LEU A 678 -35.62 8.25 -19.38
C LEU A 678 -34.42 7.63 -20.13
N LEU A 679 -34.12 8.15 -21.32
CA LEU A 679 -32.94 7.75 -22.11
C LEU A 679 -31.62 8.12 -21.42
N GLU A 680 -31.51 9.35 -20.90
CA GLU A 680 -30.29 9.82 -20.23
C GLU A 680 -29.99 9.07 -18.93
N ARG A 681 -31.04 8.69 -18.19
CA ARG A 681 -30.88 7.91 -16.95
C ARG A 681 -30.25 6.55 -17.18
N LYS A 682 -30.41 5.95 -18.37
CA LYS A 682 -29.75 4.69 -18.75
C LYS A 682 -28.23 4.75 -18.62
N LYS A 683 -27.61 5.94 -18.73
CA LYS A 683 -26.16 6.15 -18.55
C LYS A 683 -25.65 5.72 -17.18
N PHE A 684 -26.47 5.90 -16.15
CA PHE A 684 -26.08 5.71 -14.76
C PHE A 684 -26.27 4.26 -14.29
N GLN A 685 -26.60 3.33 -15.21
CA GLN A 685 -26.78 1.91 -14.91
C GLN A 685 -27.73 1.74 -13.71
N GLN A 686 -27.28 1.02 -12.68
CA GLN A 686 -28.04 0.72 -11.46
C GLN A 686 -28.42 1.95 -10.62
N LEU A 687 -27.72 3.09 -10.77
CA LEU A 687 -28.11 4.35 -10.13
C LEU A 687 -29.24 5.06 -10.92
N GLY A 688 -29.32 4.79 -12.22
CA GLY A 688 -30.35 5.33 -13.10
C GLY A 688 -31.66 4.55 -13.03
N TRP A 689 -31.55 3.23 -13.12
CA TRP A 689 -32.64 2.26 -13.10
C TRP A 689 -32.19 0.99 -12.38
N ASN A 690 -33.05 0.35 -11.59
CA ASN A 690 -32.73 -0.95 -11.00
C ASN A 690 -32.53 -2.03 -12.07
N VAL A 691 -33.31 -1.97 -13.16
CA VAL A 691 -33.17 -2.82 -14.34
C VAL A 691 -33.02 -1.97 -15.61
N VAL A 692 -32.10 -2.35 -16.50
CA VAL A 692 -31.84 -1.59 -17.73
C VAL A 692 -32.96 -1.80 -18.74
N TYR A 693 -33.90 -0.85 -18.81
CA TYR A 693 -34.98 -0.85 -19.80
C TYR A 693 -34.53 -0.24 -21.14
N SER A 694 -35.19 -0.68 -22.22
CA SER A 694 -34.91 -0.20 -23.58
C SER A 694 -36.12 0.55 -24.13
N PHE A 695 -36.26 1.81 -23.69
CA PHE A 695 -37.21 2.75 -24.27
C PHE A 695 -36.74 3.15 -25.68
N ASN A 696 -37.67 3.22 -26.62
CA ASN A 696 -37.40 3.46 -28.03
C ASN A 696 -38.32 4.57 -28.59
N ASP A 697 -38.07 4.97 -29.85
CA ASP A 697 -38.83 6.02 -30.51
C ASP A 697 -40.30 5.64 -30.77
N SER A 698 -40.62 4.34 -30.83
CA SER A 698 -42.01 3.90 -30.98
C SER A 698 -42.82 4.19 -29.71
N ASP A 699 -42.21 4.07 -28.53
CA ASP A 699 -42.88 4.43 -27.27
C ASP A 699 -43.23 5.93 -27.24
N PHE A 700 -42.34 6.77 -27.78
CA PHE A 700 -42.58 8.21 -27.92
C PHE A 700 -43.68 8.50 -28.95
N LEU A 701 -43.62 7.89 -30.13
CA LEU A 701 -44.62 8.08 -31.19
C LEU A 701 -46.02 7.63 -30.75
N VAL A 702 -46.14 6.50 -30.05
CA VAL A 702 -47.42 6.05 -29.49
C VAL A 702 -47.93 7.05 -28.45
N SER A 703 -47.04 7.55 -27.58
CA SER A 703 -47.40 8.53 -26.55
C SER A 703 -47.84 9.88 -27.13
N GLU A 704 -47.22 10.33 -28.22
CA GLU A 704 -47.62 11.53 -28.95
C GLU A 704 -49.00 11.35 -29.61
N ASN A 705 -49.23 10.22 -30.28
CA ASN A 705 -50.54 9.92 -30.85
C ASN A 705 -51.65 9.87 -29.78
N LEU A 706 -51.37 9.26 -28.62
CA LEU A 706 -52.30 9.24 -27.49
C LEU A 706 -52.58 10.66 -26.97
N LEU A 707 -51.56 11.51 -26.90
CA LEU A 707 -51.72 12.91 -26.53
C LEU A 707 -52.66 13.63 -27.51
N THR A 708 -52.47 13.46 -28.81
CA THR A 708 -53.31 14.08 -29.85
C THR A 708 -54.75 13.59 -29.81
N ILE A 709 -54.98 12.28 -29.66
CA ILE A 709 -56.33 11.69 -29.58
C ILE A 709 -57.09 12.22 -28.38
N TYR A 710 -56.50 12.15 -27.18
CA TYR A 710 -57.18 12.52 -25.94
C TYR A 710 -57.40 14.03 -25.79
N LEU A 711 -56.50 14.86 -26.32
CA LEU A 711 -56.72 16.30 -26.34
C LEU A 711 -57.85 16.71 -27.32
N ASN A 712 -58.12 15.93 -28.36
CA ASN A 712 -59.19 16.20 -29.31
C ASN A 712 -60.56 15.67 -28.83
N GLU A 713 -60.58 14.58 -28.08
CA GLU A 713 -61.82 13.93 -27.63
C GLU A 713 -62.44 14.59 -26.39
N TYR A 714 -61.62 15.16 -25.50
CA TYR A 714 -62.07 15.72 -24.22
C TYR A 714 -61.90 17.25 -24.16
N GLN A 715 -62.90 17.95 -23.62
CA GLN A 715 -62.86 19.41 -23.42
C GLN A 715 -61.89 19.81 -22.29
N ASP A 716 -61.91 19.05 -21.20
CA ASP A 716 -60.97 19.17 -20.08
C ASP A 716 -59.83 18.16 -20.25
N THR A 717 -58.62 18.51 -19.80
CA THR A 717 -57.44 17.65 -19.97
C THR A 717 -57.51 16.45 -19.03
N PRO A 718 -57.59 15.20 -19.54
CA PRO A 718 -57.79 14.02 -18.71
C PRO A 718 -56.44 13.54 -18.14
N TRP A 719 -55.95 14.22 -17.10
CA TRP A 719 -54.61 14.01 -16.53
C TRP A 719 -54.33 12.56 -16.12
N ASP A 720 -55.23 11.95 -15.36
CA ASP A 720 -55.03 10.59 -14.85
C ASP A 720 -54.96 9.57 -15.99
N ALA A 721 -55.80 9.73 -17.01
CA ALA A 721 -55.80 8.88 -18.19
C ALA A 721 -54.51 9.05 -19.01
N LEU A 722 -54.09 10.29 -19.29
CA LEU A 722 -52.85 10.56 -20.02
C LEU A 722 -51.62 10.01 -19.29
N LYS A 723 -51.52 10.26 -17.97
CA LYS A 723 -50.41 9.76 -17.15
C LYS A 723 -50.37 8.24 -17.11
N TYR A 724 -51.53 7.59 -16.94
CA TYR A 724 -51.61 6.15 -16.88
C TYR A 724 -51.30 5.51 -18.24
N LEU A 725 -51.81 6.06 -19.35
CA LEU A 725 -51.57 5.51 -20.68
C LEU A 725 -50.12 5.69 -21.13
N ILE A 726 -49.54 6.88 -20.90
CA ILE A 726 -48.15 7.16 -21.27
C ILE A 726 -47.22 6.39 -20.33
N ALA A 727 -47.27 6.68 -19.03
CA ALA A 727 -46.30 6.13 -18.08
C ALA A 727 -46.66 4.73 -17.57
N GLY A 728 -47.93 4.45 -17.29
CA GLY A 728 -48.35 3.13 -16.78
C GLY A 728 -48.34 2.04 -17.85
N VAL A 729 -48.78 2.35 -19.07
CA VAL A 729 -48.96 1.37 -20.16
C VAL A 729 -47.82 1.44 -21.18
N SER A 730 -47.61 2.58 -21.85
CA SER A 730 -46.64 2.68 -22.94
C SER A 730 -45.21 2.46 -22.45
N TYR A 731 -44.76 3.25 -21.47
CA TYR A 731 -43.41 3.08 -20.90
C TYR A 731 -43.40 2.01 -19.79
N GLY A 732 -44.44 1.95 -18.95
CA GLY A 732 -44.55 1.03 -17.82
C GLY A 732 -44.74 -0.43 -18.20
N GLY A 733 -45.09 -0.74 -19.45
CA GLY A 733 -45.09 -2.09 -20.01
C GLY A 733 -43.69 -2.70 -20.13
N HIS A 734 -42.65 -1.86 -20.25
CA HIS A 734 -41.25 -2.30 -20.23
C HIS A 734 -40.72 -2.49 -18.80
N VAL A 735 -41.33 -1.81 -17.82
CA VAL A 735 -40.83 -1.71 -16.45
C VAL A 735 -41.37 -2.86 -15.59
N THR A 736 -40.44 -3.67 -15.09
CA THR A 736 -40.72 -4.86 -14.28
C THR A 736 -40.56 -4.65 -12.78
N ASP A 737 -39.77 -3.65 -12.37
CA ASP A 737 -39.49 -3.35 -10.97
C ASP A 737 -40.44 -2.27 -10.42
N ASP A 738 -40.94 -2.47 -9.20
CA ASP A 738 -41.93 -1.58 -8.60
C ASP A 738 -41.35 -0.22 -8.21
N TRP A 739 -40.06 -0.15 -7.85
CA TRP A 739 -39.40 1.11 -7.53
C TRP A 739 -39.12 1.93 -8.80
N ASP A 740 -38.71 1.27 -9.88
CA ASP A 740 -38.57 1.91 -11.19
C ASP A 740 -39.93 2.38 -11.74
N ARG A 741 -41.02 1.62 -11.50
CA ARG A 741 -42.37 2.04 -11.86
C ARG A 741 -42.81 3.28 -11.06
N ARG A 742 -42.47 3.35 -9.77
CA ARG A 742 -42.69 4.54 -8.94
C ARG A 742 -41.89 5.74 -9.46
N LEU A 743 -40.63 5.54 -9.84
CA LEU A 743 -39.77 6.59 -10.41
C LEU A 743 -40.37 7.16 -11.70
N LEU A 744 -40.82 6.28 -12.60
CA LEU A 744 -41.46 6.66 -13.84
C LEU A 744 -42.78 7.43 -13.61
N GLY A 745 -43.58 6.98 -12.63
CA GLY A 745 -44.76 7.69 -12.16
C GLY A 745 -44.43 9.07 -11.56
N THR A 746 -43.27 9.23 -10.93
CA THR A 746 -42.84 10.53 -10.36
C THR A 746 -42.53 11.53 -11.47
N TYR A 747 -41.78 11.12 -12.49
CA TYR A 747 -41.43 11.98 -13.62
C TYR A 747 -42.66 12.42 -14.43
N ILE A 748 -43.58 11.50 -14.76
CA ILE A 748 -44.77 11.88 -15.52
C ILE A 748 -45.66 12.84 -14.72
N ASN A 749 -45.76 12.67 -13.40
CA ASN A 749 -46.56 13.55 -12.54
C ASN A 749 -45.98 14.96 -12.46
N GLN A 750 -44.65 15.09 -12.52
CA GLN A 750 -43.98 16.38 -12.52
C GLN A 750 -44.20 17.13 -13.84
N TYR A 751 -44.23 16.43 -14.97
CA TYR A 751 -44.27 17.04 -16.31
C TYR A 751 -45.68 17.21 -16.88
N PHE A 752 -46.62 16.33 -16.49
CA PHE A 752 -48.02 16.40 -16.90
C PHE A 752 -48.86 16.91 -15.74
N CYS A 753 -48.90 18.23 -15.57
CA CYS A 753 -49.68 18.91 -14.54
C CYS A 753 -50.32 20.21 -15.08
N GLU A 754 -51.29 20.74 -14.35
CA GLU A 754 -51.98 21.99 -14.71
C GLU A 754 -51.02 23.18 -14.87
N ASP A 755 -49.96 23.24 -14.04
CA ASP A 755 -48.97 24.31 -14.10
C ASP A 755 -48.24 24.35 -15.45
N ALA A 756 -48.03 23.19 -16.10
CA ALA A 756 -47.42 23.11 -17.43
C ALA A 756 -48.27 23.78 -18.51
N LEU A 757 -49.60 23.89 -18.33
CA LEU A 757 -50.50 24.57 -19.27
C LEU A 757 -50.65 26.06 -18.95
N ASN A 758 -50.67 26.43 -17.66
CA ASN A 758 -51.06 27.76 -17.21
C ASN A 758 -49.93 28.80 -17.23
N VAL A 759 -48.66 28.39 -17.24
CA VAL A 759 -47.53 29.32 -17.30
C VAL A 759 -47.23 29.72 -18.75
N ALA A 760 -47.20 31.03 -19.02
CA ALA A 760 -46.97 31.60 -20.35
C ALA A 760 -45.58 31.26 -20.96
N TYR A 761 -44.61 30.93 -20.10
CA TYR A 761 -43.22 30.61 -20.47
C TYR A 761 -42.68 29.46 -19.61
N PHE A 762 -43.42 28.35 -19.46
CA PHE A 762 -43.09 27.28 -18.51
C PHE A 762 -41.60 26.88 -18.60
N ARG A 763 -40.82 27.40 -17.65
CA ARG A 763 -39.47 26.94 -17.33
C ARG A 763 -39.69 25.88 -16.27
N TYR A 764 -39.14 24.68 -16.43
CA TYR A 764 -39.17 23.68 -15.37
C TYR A 764 -38.59 24.30 -14.08
N PRO A 765 -39.39 24.55 -13.02
CA PRO A 765 -38.95 25.42 -11.92
C PRO A 765 -37.98 24.76 -10.93
N HIS A 766 -37.66 23.47 -11.10
CA HIS A 766 -36.86 22.72 -10.14
C HIS A 766 -35.92 21.72 -10.81
N ILE A 767 -35.12 22.19 -11.77
CA ILE A 767 -33.89 21.50 -12.16
C ILE A 767 -32.77 22.28 -11.51
N ILE A 768 -32.39 21.86 -10.31
CA ILE A 768 -31.08 22.18 -9.76
C ILE A 768 -30.08 21.57 -10.75
N LEU A 769 -29.44 22.42 -11.54
CA LEU A 769 -28.15 22.11 -12.15
C LEU A 769 -27.09 22.28 -11.06
#